data_AF-A0A482WDZ8-F1
#
_entry.id   AF-A0A482WDZ8-F1
#
_cell.length_a   1.000
_cell.length_b   1.000
_cell.length_c   1.000
_cell.angle_alpha   90.00
_cell.angle_beta   90.00
_cell.angle_gamma   90.00
#
_symmetry.space_group_name_H-M   'P 1'
#
loop_
_entity.id
_entity.type
_entity.pdbx_description
1 polymer ?
#
loop_
_entity_poly.entity_id
_entity_poly.type
_entity_poly.pdbx_seq_one_letter_code
_entity_poly.pdbx_strand_id
1 'polypeptide(L)'
;MWKYIHKGPIAKLCLDNNLLASGGSDGVIRIWDLEHQTCTLSVKGCQGVVNVVEIHPDRDVFFGSGDDGKINSWHLKEGTPQVSYNAHYSKVTSLVFANDATYFVTSGRDKVIILWRINEIKALRTIPVYEAVEVIVNLPEIFELPEFKSNSLYIYVASAGENGVVRVWDVTHSKEIFKQRNSLVSKAEEGGLAITKLLYDIRSKRLAIVSADHNIILHHLKSFACTKQFVGFSDEILDIVFVGKNDSHLAVATNSNDIKLYDDSTMNCQLLKGHTDIVLALSTSKTNPDLMLSAGKDNQVRLWSFNGISMVCIGVGLRHTGSVGSIAFSNTSTNFFVSVSQDTCAKLWEVPKTISEDAILNCTKTEIAHQKDINCVTVSPNDKIIATASQDKTAKLWTDSLTFVGTLKGHKRGVWSVKFSPIDQVVITSSADCTIKLWSVVELNCLKTLEGHDSSVLQAEFISGGMQILSAGADGLIKLYSVKTSDCVGTFEQHEGRIWAMAVKKNETGVVTGGSDSLLIKWKDVTEERKLQRLKEEEEETLQQQKLANYLQNDQLLKALKLALKLDRPLQVLKIVQGIIRKGDSTGLADAVKGLRNLQKESLLKCATNWNTNGRNCQAAQLVLNILITELQSGDFKPVGLSSTLEGALPYTERHFKRLTQLLQDLHFITYTINCMQPHIKNV
;
A
#
# COMPACT_ATOMS: atom_id res chain seq x y z
N MET A 1 6.95 -34.54 11.70
CA MET A 1 5.90 -33.67 12.26
C MET A 1 4.77 -33.34 11.24
N TRP A 2 4.63 -34.06 10.11
CA TRP A 2 3.73 -33.69 8.99
C TRP A 2 2.58 -34.67 8.67
N LYS A 3 2.26 -35.64 9.55
CA LYS A 3 1.19 -36.63 9.28
C LYS A 3 -0.25 -36.09 9.41
N TYR A 4 -0.41 -34.88 9.94
CA TYR A 4 -1.72 -34.29 10.25
C TYR A 4 -2.06 -33.05 9.41
N ILE A 5 -1.53 -32.94 8.20
CA ILE A 5 -1.96 -31.89 7.24
C ILE A 5 -3.19 -32.40 6.45
N HIS A 6 -4.16 -31.54 6.17
CA HIS A 6 -5.29 -31.87 5.29
C HIS A 6 -4.75 -32.18 3.89
N LYS A 7 -5.37 -33.11 3.14
CA LYS A 7 -4.90 -33.40 1.77
C LYS A 7 -5.38 -32.31 0.81
N GLY A 8 -6.56 -31.75 1.06
CA GLY A 8 -7.11 -30.59 0.37
C GLY A 8 -7.01 -29.28 1.17
N PRO A 9 -7.35 -28.14 0.55
CA PRO A 9 -7.41 -26.85 1.22
C PRO A 9 -8.47 -26.87 2.34
N ILE A 10 -8.19 -26.09 3.40
CA ILE A 10 -9.10 -25.91 4.53
C ILE A 10 -10.20 -24.94 4.10
N ALA A 11 -11.45 -25.41 4.13
CA ALA A 11 -12.61 -24.63 3.71
C ALA A 11 -13.16 -23.76 4.85
N LYS A 12 -13.13 -24.27 6.10
CA LYS A 12 -13.67 -23.57 7.27
C LYS A 12 -12.80 -23.76 8.50
N LEU A 13 -12.72 -22.71 9.31
CA LEU A 13 -12.09 -22.69 10.62
C LEU A 13 -13.07 -22.11 11.64
N CYS A 14 -13.13 -22.73 12.82
CA CYS A 14 -13.86 -22.23 14.00
C CYS A 14 -12.91 -22.30 15.19
N LEU A 15 -12.82 -21.20 15.95
CA LEU A 15 -11.95 -21.08 17.10
C LEU A 15 -12.80 -20.87 18.35
N ASP A 16 -12.50 -21.64 19.38
CA ASP A 16 -13.08 -21.52 20.71
C ASP A 16 -11.96 -21.56 21.75
N ASN A 17 -11.63 -20.40 22.33
CA ASN A 17 -10.53 -20.13 23.29
C ASN A 17 -9.20 -20.89 23.03
N ASN A 18 -9.12 -22.17 23.39
CA ASN A 18 -7.92 -23.01 23.25
C ASN A 18 -8.01 -24.08 22.15
N LEU A 19 -9.20 -24.33 21.61
CA LEU A 19 -9.47 -25.33 20.58
C LEU A 19 -9.72 -24.65 19.23
N LEU A 20 -9.11 -25.18 18.18
CA LEU A 20 -9.33 -24.80 16.80
C LEU A 20 -9.89 -25.99 16.02
N ALA A 21 -11.11 -25.88 15.52
CA ALA A 21 -11.68 -26.86 14.62
C ALA A 21 -11.44 -26.44 13.16
N SER A 22 -10.96 -27.37 12.35
CA SER A 22 -10.67 -27.18 10.93
C SER A 22 -11.43 -28.18 10.06
N GLY A 23 -12.19 -27.68 9.09
CA GLY A 23 -12.88 -28.46 8.08
C GLY A 23 -12.11 -28.45 6.78
N GLY A 24 -11.65 -29.62 6.35
CA GLY A 24 -10.98 -29.78 5.05
C GLY A 24 -11.97 -30.03 3.92
N SER A 25 -11.53 -29.76 2.69
CA SER A 25 -12.28 -30.15 1.47
C SER A 25 -12.43 -31.67 1.30
N ASP A 26 -11.62 -32.45 2.04
CA ASP A 26 -11.63 -33.92 2.02
C ASP A 26 -12.76 -34.54 2.87
N GLY A 27 -13.68 -33.74 3.43
CA GLY A 27 -14.75 -34.22 4.32
C GLY A 27 -14.28 -34.57 5.73
N VAL A 28 -13.04 -34.22 6.09
CA VAL A 28 -12.43 -34.50 7.40
C VAL A 28 -12.46 -33.24 8.26
N ILE A 29 -12.98 -33.38 9.49
CA ILE A 29 -12.89 -32.34 10.51
C ILE A 29 -11.77 -32.71 11.48
N ARG A 30 -10.90 -31.75 11.80
CA ARG A 30 -9.80 -31.94 12.75
C ARG A 30 -9.84 -30.89 13.83
N ILE A 31 -9.59 -31.30 15.06
CA ILE A 31 -9.51 -30.43 16.22
C ILE A 31 -8.04 -30.30 16.59
N TRP A 32 -7.64 -29.06 16.84
CA TRP A 32 -6.29 -28.66 17.19
C TRP A 32 -6.31 -28.01 18.56
N ASP A 33 -5.34 -28.37 19.38
CA ASP A 33 -5.04 -27.66 20.61
C ASP A 33 -3.96 -26.61 20.33
N LEU A 34 -4.29 -25.34 20.61
CA LEU A 34 -3.40 -24.21 20.35
C LEU A 34 -2.23 -24.14 21.35
N GLU A 35 -2.41 -24.60 22.59
CA GLU A 35 -1.36 -24.55 23.61
C GLU A 35 -0.22 -25.52 23.30
N HIS A 36 -0.59 -26.73 22.87
CA HIS A 36 0.36 -27.78 22.54
C HIS A 36 0.72 -27.86 21.05
N GLN A 37 0.05 -27.09 20.19
CA GLN A 37 0.20 -27.11 18.73
C GLN A 37 0.06 -28.52 18.13
N THR A 38 -0.82 -29.33 18.72
CA THR A 38 -1.04 -30.72 18.29
C THR A 38 -2.47 -30.94 17.80
N CYS A 39 -2.63 -31.86 16.86
CA CYS A 39 -3.94 -32.34 16.44
C CYS A 39 -4.44 -33.34 17.48
N THR A 40 -5.54 -33.04 18.15
CA THR A 40 -6.13 -33.92 19.18
C THR A 40 -6.99 -35.00 18.54
N LEU A 41 -7.81 -34.62 17.55
CA LEU A 41 -8.77 -35.52 16.92
C LEU A 41 -8.87 -35.30 15.41
N SER A 42 -9.11 -36.39 14.69
CA SER A 42 -9.49 -36.38 13.29
C SER A 42 -10.75 -37.22 13.09
N VAL A 43 -11.84 -36.60 12.67
CA VAL A 43 -13.15 -37.24 12.49
C VAL A 43 -13.50 -37.29 11.02
N LYS A 44 -13.87 -38.48 10.56
CA LYS A 44 -14.40 -38.74 9.21
C LYS A 44 -15.87 -39.08 9.35
N GLY A 45 -16.75 -38.18 8.91
CA GLY A 45 -18.20 -38.38 8.99
C GLY A 45 -19.01 -37.47 8.07
N CYS A 46 -18.36 -36.53 7.37
CA CYS A 46 -18.99 -35.70 6.35
C CYS A 46 -18.63 -36.24 4.96
N GLN A 47 -19.62 -36.26 4.08
CA GLN A 47 -19.41 -36.51 2.66
C GLN A 47 -19.35 -35.17 1.93
N GLY A 48 -18.34 -34.99 1.07
CA GLY A 48 -18.08 -33.75 0.35
C GLY A 48 -17.31 -32.70 1.16
N VAL A 49 -17.36 -31.45 0.70
CA VAL A 49 -16.66 -30.32 1.32
C VAL A 49 -17.34 -29.92 2.62
N VAL A 50 -16.56 -29.73 3.69
CA VAL A 50 -17.10 -29.27 4.97
C VAL A 50 -17.35 -27.76 4.89
N ASN A 51 -18.63 -27.37 4.82
CA ASN A 51 -19.04 -25.96 4.71
C ASN A 51 -19.24 -25.30 6.08
N VAL A 52 -19.67 -26.08 7.08
CA VAL A 52 -19.97 -25.60 8.43
C VAL A 52 -19.23 -26.45 9.46
N VAL A 53 -18.58 -25.76 10.40
CA VAL A 53 -18.00 -26.32 11.62
C VAL A 53 -18.23 -25.31 12.73
N GLU A 54 -18.86 -25.71 13.82
CA GLU A 54 -19.06 -24.85 15.00
C GLU A 54 -18.93 -25.67 16.28
N ILE A 55 -18.20 -25.14 17.25
CA ILE A 55 -18.03 -25.72 18.58
C ILE A 55 -19.11 -25.14 19.48
N HIS A 56 -19.75 -25.98 20.29
CA HIS A 56 -20.75 -25.53 21.25
C HIS A 56 -20.07 -24.79 22.42
N PRO A 57 -20.57 -23.61 22.85
CA PRO A 57 -19.90 -22.81 23.89
C PRO A 57 -19.88 -23.49 25.27
N ASP A 58 -20.98 -24.13 25.69
CA ASP A 58 -21.09 -24.73 27.04
C ASP A 58 -20.92 -26.26 27.13
N ARG A 59 -20.94 -27.00 26.01
CA ARG A 59 -20.94 -28.48 26.00
C ARG A 59 -19.78 -29.00 25.18
N ASP A 60 -19.25 -30.16 25.57
CA ASP A 60 -18.18 -30.89 24.86
C ASP A 60 -18.67 -31.54 23.54
N VAL A 61 -19.37 -30.77 22.69
CA VAL A 61 -19.95 -31.21 21.41
C VAL A 61 -19.60 -30.20 20.34
N PHE A 62 -19.23 -30.68 19.15
CA PHE A 62 -19.10 -29.84 17.96
C PHE A 62 -20.01 -30.35 16.85
N PHE A 63 -20.43 -29.42 16.00
CA PHE A 63 -21.31 -29.67 14.87
C PHE A 63 -20.55 -29.46 13.58
N GLY A 64 -20.93 -30.21 12.56
CA GLY A 64 -20.38 -30.04 11.23
C GLY A 64 -21.30 -30.60 10.16
N SER A 65 -21.21 -29.99 8.99
CA SER A 65 -22.01 -30.35 7.83
C SER A 65 -21.16 -30.40 6.57
N GLY A 66 -21.42 -31.40 5.74
CA GLY A 66 -20.85 -31.57 4.41
C GLY A 66 -21.78 -31.06 3.32
N ASP A 67 -21.60 -31.56 2.10
CA ASP A 67 -22.44 -31.19 0.96
C ASP A 67 -23.80 -31.91 0.93
N ASP A 68 -23.96 -32.97 1.72
CA ASP A 68 -25.14 -33.83 1.79
C ASP A 68 -26.35 -33.20 2.53
N GLY A 69 -26.23 -31.95 3.00
CA GLY A 69 -27.30 -31.27 3.76
C GLY A 69 -27.54 -31.80 5.17
N LYS A 70 -26.83 -32.85 5.58
CA LYS A 70 -26.90 -33.43 6.93
C LYS A 70 -26.00 -32.68 7.90
N ILE A 71 -26.50 -32.44 9.10
CA ILE A 71 -25.72 -31.85 10.19
C ILE A 71 -25.45 -32.95 11.21
N ASN A 72 -24.19 -33.22 11.47
CA ASN A 72 -23.77 -34.23 12.43
C ASN A 72 -23.19 -33.55 13.67
N SER A 73 -23.52 -34.09 14.85
CA SER A 73 -22.89 -33.70 16.11
C SER A 73 -21.94 -34.79 16.61
N TRP A 74 -20.79 -34.38 17.14
CA TRP A 74 -19.77 -35.28 17.69
C TRP A 74 -19.27 -34.80 19.05
N HIS A 75 -18.84 -35.74 19.88
CA HIS A 75 -18.16 -35.43 21.13
C HIS A 75 -16.72 -34.93 20.92
N LEU A 76 -16.33 -33.87 21.64
CA LEU A 76 -14.99 -33.26 21.59
C LEU A 76 -13.87 -34.17 22.15
N LYS A 77 -14.18 -35.16 22.99
CA LYS A 77 -13.17 -36.03 23.64
C LYS A 77 -13.01 -37.38 22.94
N GLU A 78 -14.11 -37.95 22.44
CA GLU A 78 -14.14 -39.32 21.89
C GLU A 78 -14.30 -39.36 20.36
N GLY A 79 -14.73 -38.26 19.74
CA GLY A 79 -15.01 -38.21 18.30
C GLY A 79 -16.19 -39.09 17.85
N THR A 80 -16.99 -39.60 18.79
CA THR A 80 -18.15 -40.44 18.52
C THR A 80 -19.32 -39.61 17.98
N PRO A 81 -19.99 -40.04 16.88
CA PRO A 81 -21.15 -39.34 16.34
C PRO A 81 -22.35 -39.55 17.28
N GLN A 82 -22.98 -38.45 17.72
CA GLN A 82 -24.16 -38.52 18.60
C GLN A 82 -25.46 -38.50 17.79
N VAL A 83 -25.69 -37.46 16.99
CA VAL A 83 -26.96 -37.23 16.30
C VAL A 83 -26.69 -36.72 14.89
N SER A 84 -27.50 -37.20 13.93
CA SER A 84 -27.59 -36.64 12.58
C SER A 84 -28.94 -35.96 12.41
N TYR A 85 -28.92 -34.66 12.09
CA TYR A 85 -30.10 -33.85 11.83
C TYR A 85 -30.33 -33.76 10.33
N ASN A 86 -31.47 -34.30 9.87
CA ASN A 86 -31.82 -34.39 8.46
C ASN A 86 -33.10 -33.58 8.22
N ALA A 87 -32.98 -32.31 7.81
CA ALA A 87 -34.12 -31.54 7.29
C ALA A 87 -33.78 -30.58 6.15
N HIS A 88 -32.50 -30.29 5.89
CA HIS A 88 -32.10 -29.57 4.68
C HIS A 88 -32.02 -30.54 3.49
N TYR A 89 -32.44 -30.06 2.33
CA TYR A 89 -32.43 -30.77 1.04
C TYR A 89 -31.18 -30.44 0.20
N SER A 90 -30.47 -29.37 0.54
CA SER A 90 -29.24 -28.87 -0.09
C SER A 90 -28.24 -28.45 0.99
N LYS A 91 -27.16 -27.82 0.55
CA LYS A 91 -26.00 -27.46 1.37
C LYS A 91 -26.39 -26.51 2.50
N VAL A 92 -26.02 -26.89 3.73
CA VAL A 92 -26.11 -26.04 4.91
C VAL A 92 -24.96 -25.03 4.85
N THR A 93 -25.29 -23.75 4.95
CA THR A 93 -24.36 -22.64 4.74
C THR A 93 -23.86 -22.07 6.07
N SER A 94 -24.73 -22.02 7.08
CA SER A 94 -24.37 -21.57 8.42
C SER A 94 -25.18 -22.26 9.52
N LEU A 95 -24.54 -22.38 10.67
CA LEU A 95 -25.11 -22.81 11.94
C LEU A 95 -24.73 -21.74 12.97
N VAL A 96 -25.66 -21.41 13.87
CA VAL A 96 -25.42 -20.50 15.00
C VAL A 96 -26.21 -20.99 16.21
N PHE A 97 -25.58 -20.97 17.39
CA PHE A 97 -26.25 -21.24 18.66
C PHE A 97 -27.07 -20.03 19.16
N ALA A 98 -28.25 -20.31 19.72
CA ALA A 98 -29.03 -19.32 20.45
C ALA A 98 -28.34 -18.96 21.79
N ASN A 99 -28.71 -17.82 22.38
CA ASN A 99 -28.10 -17.34 23.64
C ASN A 99 -28.28 -18.33 24.80
N ASP A 100 -29.41 -19.07 24.79
CA ASP A 100 -29.72 -20.10 25.79
C ASP A 100 -28.88 -21.38 25.61
N ALA A 101 -28.07 -21.48 24.56
CA ALA A 101 -27.25 -22.64 24.16
C ALA A 101 -28.01 -23.99 24.07
N THR A 102 -29.34 -23.98 24.17
CA THR A 102 -30.21 -25.16 24.09
C THR A 102 -30.80 -25.36 22.70
N TYR A 103 -30.87 -24.26 21.93
CA TYR A 103 -31.34 -24.22 20.57
C TYR A 103 -30.22 -23.79 19.64
N PHE A 104 -30.26 -24.29 18.41
CA PHE A 104 -29.40 -23.80 17.34
C PHE A 104 -30.23 -23.56 16.08
N VAL A 105 -29.81 -22.58 15.30
CA VAL A 105 -30.46 -22.16 14.06
C VAL A 105 -29.54 -22.50 12.90
N THR A 106 -30.14 -22.97 11.81
CA THR A 106 -29.40 -23.38 10.62
C THR A 106 -30.00 -22.73 9.38
N SER A 107 -29.14 -22.30 8.46
CA SER A 107 -29.53 -21.87 7.11
C SER A 107 -29.04 -22.84 6.06
N GLY A 108 -29.81 -22.97 4.99
CA GLY A 108 -29.37 -23.66 3.78
C GLY A 108 -29.66 -22.86 2.52
N ARG A 109 -29.03 -23.28 1.42
CA ARG A 109 -29.36 -22.80 0.06
C ARG A 109 -30.76 -23.21 -0.40
N ASP A 110 -31.43 -24.07 0.35
CA ASP A 110 -32.84 -24.46 0.15
C ASP A 110 -33.85 -23.34 0.39
N LYS A 111 -33.37 -22.13 0.71
CA LYS A 111 -34.21 -20.95 0.98
C LYS A 111 -35.01 -21.07 2.28
N VAL A 112 -34.50 -21.86 3.24
CA VAL A 112 -35.15 -22.15 4.52
C VAL A 112 -34.19 -21.90 5.69
N ILE A 113 -34.73 -21.36 6.78
CA ILE A 113 -34.10 -21.28 8.10
C ILE A 113 -34.79 -22.28 9.02
N ILE A 114 -34.03 -23.10 9.74
CA ILE A 114 -34.56 -24.15 10.63
C ILE A 114 -34.07 -23.95 12.05
N LEU A 115 -35.01 -23.96 13.00
CA LEU A 115 -34.75 -23.99 14.43
C LEU A 115 -34.73 -25.43 14.94
N TRP A 116 -33.67 -25.76 15.67
CA TRP A 116 -33.46 -27.07 16.27
C TRP A 116 -33.30 -26.96 17.77
N ARG A 117 -33.70 -28.02 18.47
CA ARG A 117 -33.32 -28.25 19.85
C ARG A 117 -32.24 -29.32 19.89
N ILE A 118 -31.22 -29.10 20.71
CA ILE A 118 -30.15 -30.07 20.89
C ILE A 118 -30.75 -31.36 21.48
N ASN A 119 -30.39 -32.51 20.90
CA ASN A 119 -30.86 -33.88 21.21
C ASN A 119 -32.20 -34.30 20.58
N GLU A 120 -32.97 -33.39 19.96
CA GLU A 120 -34.20 -33.75 19.25
C GLU A 120 -33.94 -33.87 17.74
N ILE A 121 -34.18 -35.06 17.16
CA ILE A 121 -33.98 -35.31 15.71
C ILE A 121 -34.98 -34.54 14.84
N LYS A 122 -36.10 -34.06 15.42
CA LYS A 122 -37.13 -33.31 14.69
C LYS A 122 -36.85 -31.81 14.72
N ALA A 123 -36.98 -31.17 13.57
CA ALA A 123 -36.98 -29.71 13.46
C ALA A 123 -38.18 -29.12 14.21
N LEU A 124 -37.94 -28.12 15.06
CA LEU A 124 -39.02 -27.44 15.79
C LEU A 124 -39.82 -26.54 14.85
N ARG A 125 -39.11 -25.77 14.02
CA ARG A 125 -39.69 -24.79 13.09
C ARG A 125 -38.85 -24.68 11.83
N THR A 126 -39.53 -24.54 10.69
CA THR A 126 -38.97 -24.27 9.36
C THR A 126 -39.58 -22.97 8.83
N ILE A 127 -38.73 -21.99 8.51
CA ILE A 127 -39.12 -20.66 8.02
C ILE A 127 -38.68 -20.55 6.56
N PRO A 128 -39.60 -20.46 5.58
CA PRO A 128 -39.24 -20.20 4.20
C PRO A 128 -38.88 -18.72 4.01
N VAL A 129 -37.62 -18.46 3.64
CA VAL A 129 -37.09 -17.12 3.34
C VAL A 129 -37.25 -16.78 1.85
N TYR A 130 -37.49 -17.79 1.01
CA TYR A 130 -37.63 -17.68 -0.45
C TYR A 130 -36.40 -17.10 -1.17
N GLU A 131 -35.25 -17.08 -0.49
CA GLU A 131 -33.96 -16.58 -0.96
C GLU A 131 -32.85 -17.50 -0.42
N ALA A 132 -31.79 -17.75 -1.20
CA ALA A 132 -30.67 -18.53 -0.72
C ALA A 132 -29.92 -17.74 0.38
N VAL A 133 -29.89 -18.29 1.59
CA VAL A 133 -29.23 -17.67 2.75
C VAL A 133 -27.83 -18.27 2.88
N GLU A 134 -26.81 -17.41 2.88
CA GLU A 134 -25.42 -17.83 3.06
C GLU A 134 -25.01 -17.77 4.52
N VAL A 135 -25.43 -16.73 5.25
CA VAL A 135 -25.04 -16.56 6.65
C VAL A 135 -26.19 -16.09 7.52
N ILE A 136 -26.23 -16.70 8.71
CA ILE A 136 -27.04 -16.31 9.86
C ILE A 136 -26.11 -15.81 10.97
N VAL A 137 -26.58 -14.80 11.71
CA VAL A 137 -26.00 -14.41 13.00
C VAL A 137 -27.10 -14.19 14.02
N ASN A 138 -26.86 -14.65 15.25
CA ASN A 138 -27.75 -14.45 16.38
C ASN A 138 -27.57 -13.04 16.98
N LEU A 139 -28.68 -12.37 17.28
CA LEU A 139 -28.72 -11.05 17.91
C LEU A 139 -29.03 -11.18 19.41
N PRO A 140 -28.53 -10.27 20.25
CA PRO A 140 -28.75 -10.32 21.70
C PRO A 140 -30.22 -10.10 22.04
N GLU A 141 -30.66 -10.61 23.19
CA GLU A 141 -32.05 -10.54 23.68
C GLU A 141 -32.61 -9.11 23.78
N ILE A 142 -31.73 -8.13 24.02
CA ILE A 142 -32.09 -6.71 24.13
C ILE A 142 -31.38 -5.92 23.02
N PHE A 143 -32.12 -5.59 21.98
CA PHE A 143 -31.67 -4.72 20.91
C PHE A 143 -32.81 -3.80 20.45
N GLU A 144 -32.40 -2.65 19.93
CA GLU A 144 -33.30 -1.66 19.36
C GLU A 144 -33.04 -1.64 17.85
N LEU A 145 -34.09 -1.91 17.06
CA LEU A 145 -34.10 -1.70 15.62
C LEU A 145 -34.93 -0.45 15.28
N PRO A 146 -34.75 0.13 14.09
CA PRO A 146 -35.74 1.06 13.56
C PRO A 146 -37.11 0.36 13.57
N GLU A 147 -38.10 0.97 14.22
CA GLU A 147 -39.48 0.48 14.33
C GLU A 147 -39.75 -0.68 15.34
N PHE A 148 -38.75 -1.23 16.05
CA PHE A 148 -38.97 -2.33 17.01
C PHE A 148 -38.04 -2.33 18.23
N LYS A 149 -38.60 -2.62 19.42
CA LYS A 149 -37.86 -2.91 20.66
C LYS A 149 -38.06 -4.39 21.01
N SER A 150 -36.97 -5.12 21.22
CA SER A 150 -37.05 -6.55 21.49
C SER A 150 -37.56 -6.88 22.89
N ASN A 151 -38.32 -7.98 22.97
CA ASN A 151 -38.67 -8.65 24.22
C ASN A 151 -37.67 -9.77 24.53
N SER A 152 -37.32 -9.94 25.81
CA SER A 152 -36.27 -10.82 26.36
C SER A 152 -36.52 -12.33 26.25
N LEU A 153 -37.57 -12.77 25.56
CA LEU A 153 -37.99 -14.18 25.48
C LEU A 153 -37.82 -14.78 24.08
N TYR A 154 -37.38 -14.00 23.09
CA TYR A 154 -37.37 -14.42 21.69
C TYR A 154 -35.96 -14.50 21.12
N ILE A 155 -35.76 -15.47 20.23
CA ILE A 155 -34.50 -15.68 19.51
C ILE A 155 -34.57 -14.89 18.20
N TYR A 156 -33.69 -13.92 18.08
CA TYR A 156 -33.61 -13.05 16.90
C TYR A 156 -32.41 -13.39 16.05
N VAL A 157 -32.64 -13.56 14.76
CA VAL A 157 -31.62 -13.97 13.80
C VAL A 157 -31.56 -12.97 12.66
N ALA A 158 -30.37 -12.44 12.39
CA ALA A 158 -30.07 -11.72 11.17
C ALA A 158 -29.65 -12.72 10.08
N SER A 159 -30.33 -12.70 8.94
CA SER A 159 -29.98 -13.50 7.76
C SER A 159 -29.51 -12.60 6.62
N ALA A 160 -28.50 -13.05 5.89
CA ALA A 160 -28.04 -12.41 4.66
C ALA A 160 -27.85 -13.44 3.53
N GLY A 161 -28.16 -13.03 2.31
CA GLY A 161 -28.22 -13.92 1.15
C GLY A 161 -28.03 -13.24 -0.20
N GLU A 162 -28.56 -13.89 -1.24
CA GLU A 162 -28.49 -13.57 -2.67
C GLU A 162 -28.99 -12.17 -3.05
N ASN A 163 -29.98 -11.62 -2.34
CA ASN A 163 -30.55 -10.30 -2.63
C ASN A 163 -29.71 -9.14 -2.10
N GLY A 164 -28.59 -9.41 -1.42
CA GLY A 164 -27.70 -8.36 -0.90
C GLY A 164 -28.35 -7.51 0.20
N VAL A 165 -29.37 -8.03 0.88
CA VAL A 165 -30.14 -7.31 1.92
C VAL A 165 -30.08 -8.11 3.22
N VAL A 166 -29.80 -7.43 4.34
CA VAL A 166 -29.92 -8.05 5.66
C VAL A 166 -31.37 -8.00 6.12
N ARG A 167 -31.86 -9.16 6.57
CA ARG A 167 -33.18 -9.31 7.18
C ARG A 167 -33.05 -9.81 8.61
N VAL A 168 -33.94 -9.37 9.49
CA VAL A 168 -34.00 -9.86 10.87
C VAL A 168 -35.31 -10.59 11.09
N TRP A 169 -35.20 -11.81 11.64
CA TRP A 169 -36.29 -12.73 11.88
C TRP A 169 -36.47 -12.97 13.38
N ASP A 170 -37.71 -13.06 13.82
CA ASP A 170 -38.05 -13.76 15.05
C ASP A 170 -38.32 -15.22 14.72
N VAL A 171 -37.42 -16.08 15.20
CA VAL A 171 -37.46 -17.50 14.90
C VAL A 171 -38.56 -18.21 15.70
N THR A 172 -38.94 -17.68 16.87
CA THR A 172 -39.97 -18.28 17.73
C THR A 172 -41.37 -18.08 17.15
N HIS A 173 -41.67 -16.89 16.63
CA HIS A 173 -42.96 -16.55 16.01
C HIS A 173 -42.99 -16.76 14.50
N SER A 174 -41.84 -17.07 13.86
CA SER A 174 -41.71 -17.20 12.40
C SER A 174 -42.15 -15.93 11.66
N LYS A 175 -41.74 -14.75 12.16
CA LYS A 175 -42.07 -13.44 11.58
C LYS A 175 -40.83 -12.68 11.14
N GLU A 176 -40.90 -12.06 9.96
CA GLU A 176 -39.91 -11.09 9.48
C GLU A 176 -40.14 -9.76 10.22
N ILE A 177 -39.15 -9.30 10.99
CA ILE A 177 -39.24 -8.05 11.77
C ILE A 177 -38.71 -6.88 10.97
N PHE A 178 -37.61 -7.09 10.27
CA PHE A 178 -36.91 -6.01 9.59
C PHE A 178 -36.30 -6.48 8.27
N LYS A 179 -36.46 -5.63 7.25
CA LYS A 179 -35.80 -5.76 5.96
C LYS A 179 -35.08 -4.44 5.65
N GLN A 180 -33.78 -4.51 5.42
CA GLN A 180 -32.98 -3.33 5.10
C GLN A 180 -33.46 -2.67 3.79
N ARG A 181 -33.80 -1.37 3.87
CA ARG A 181 -34.29 -0.57 2.72
C ARG A 181 -33.15 0.09 1.91
N ASN A 182 -32.04 0.46 2.55
CA ASN A 182 -30.85 1.04 1.92
C ASN A 182 -29.77 -0.03 1.69
N SER A 183 -29.88 -0.83 0.63
CA SER A 183 -28.81 -1.76 0.29
C SER A 183 -27.72 -1.07 -0.53
N LEU A 184 -26.50 -1.09 0.00
CA LEU A 184 -25.29 -0.70 -0.72
C LEU A 184 -24.67 -1.88 -1.50
N VAL A 185 -25.27 -3.07 -1.48
CA VAL A 185 -24.79 -4.25 -2.20
C VAL A 185 -25.70 -4.48 -3.40
N SER A 186 -25.14 -4.67 -4.59
CA SER A 186 -25.91 -5.05 -5.78
C SER A 186 -26.57 -6.41 -5.55
N LYS A 187 -27.78 -6.59 -6.07
CA LYS A 187 -28.38 -7.92 -6.12
C LYS A 187 -27.54 -8.77 -7.07
N ALA A 188 -27.28 -10.01 -6.69
CA ALA A 188 -26.67 -10.95 -7.63
C ALA A 188 -27.71 -11.35 -8.70
N GLU A 189 -27.24 -11.60 -9.94
CA GLU A 189 -28.04 -12.32 -10.94
C GLU A 189 -28.38 -13.73 -10.42
N GLU A 190 -29.49 -14.31 -10.89
CA GLU A 190 -30.06 -15.56 -10.35
C GLU A 190 -28.99 -16.66 -10.17
N GLY A 191 -28.76 -17.07 -8.91
CA GLY A 191 -27.76 -18.07 -8.52
C GLY A 191 -26.41 -17.50 -8.04
N GLY A 192 -26.21 -16.19 -8.05
CA GLY A 192 -24.98 -15.54 -7.59
C GLY A 192 -24.94 -15.21 -6.09
N LEU A 193 -23.74 -14.95 -5.58
CA LEU A 193 -23.50 -14.60 -4.18
C LEU A 193 -23.40 -13.08 -4.05
N ALA A 194 -24.27 -12.45 -3.26
CA ALA A 194 -24.17 -11.02 -2.96
C ALA A 194 -23.48 -10.76 -1.61
N ILE A 195 -23.85 -11.51 -0.56
CA ILE A 195 -23.22 -11.41 0.76
C ILE A 195 -22.57 -12.75 1.10
N THR A 196 -21.28 -12.70 1.47
CA THR A 196 -20.49 -13.88 1.81
C THR A 196 -20.43 -14.11 3.31
N LYS A 197 -20.33 -13.05 4.12
CA LYS A 197 -20.30 -13.14 5.58
C LYS A 197 -21.07 -12.01 6.23
N LEU A 198 -21.68 -12.33 7.36
CA LEU A 198 -22.26 -11.37 8.29
C LEU A 198 -21.65 -11.63 9.66
N LEU A 199 -21.19 -10.58 10.33
CA LEU A 199 -20.65 -10.65 11.68
C LEU A 199 -21.36 -9.60 12.54
N TYR A 200 -21.64 -9.93 13.79
CA TYR A 200 -22.22 -9.02 14.75
C TYR A 200 -21.30 -8.89 15.96
N ASP A 201 -20.98 -7.65 16.33
CA ASP A 201 -20.25 -7.37 17.58
C ASP A 201 -21.23 -6.89 18.65
N ILE A 202 -21.34 -7.67 19.71
CA ILE A 202 -22.20 -7.43 20.87
C ILE A 202 -21.81 -6.14 21.58
N ARG A 203 -20.50 -5.82 21.68
CA ARG A 203 -20.01 -4.68 22.46
C ARG A 203 -20.21 -3.36 21.74
N SER A 204 -19.93 -3.32 20.43
CA SER A 204 -20.11 -2.10 19.63
C SER A 204 -21.51 -1.93 19.05
N LYS A 205 -22.37 -2.96 19.14
CA LYS A 205 -23.72 -3.01 18.52
C LYS A 205 -23.66 -2.69 17.02
N ARG A 206 -22.61 -3.19 16.36
CA ARG A 206 -22.36 -3.01 14.93
C ARG A 206 -22.50 -4.34 14.21
N LEU A 207 -23.05 -4.27 13.01
CA LEU A 207 -23.21 -5.37 12.09
C LEU A 207 -22.25 -5.14 10.93
N ALA A 208 -21.31 -6.06 10.74
CA ALA A 208 -20.39 -6.06 9.61
C ALA A 208 -20.90 -6.99 8.52
N ILE A 209 -21.12 -6.44 7.32
CA ILE A 209 -21.52 -7.17 6.13
C ILE A 209 -20.29 -7.28 5.23
N VAL A 210 -19.98 -8.48 4.76
CA VAL A 210 -18.95 -8.72 3.75
C VAL A 210 -19.65 -9.11 2.46
N SER A 211 -19.56 -8.26 1.43
CA SER A 211 -20.11 -8.56 0.10
C SER A 211 -19.21 -9.53 -0.67
N ALA A 212 -19.74 -10.08 -1.77
CA ALA A 212 -18.94 -10.84 -2.73
C ALA A 212 -17.89 -9.97 -3.43
N ASP A 213 -18.21 -8.69 -3.67
CA ASP A 213 -17.29 -7.69 -4.22
C ASP A 213 -16.18 -7.25 -3.24
N HIS A 214 -15.89 -8.06 -2.22
CA HIS A 214 -14.88 -7.80 -1.18
C HIS A 214 -15.07 -6.49 -0.41
N ASN A 215 -16.29 -5.96 -0.34
CA ASN A 215 -16.60 -4.77 0.45
C ASN A 215 -17.02 -5.18 1.87
N ILE A 216 -16.48 -4.48 2.87
CA ILE A 216 -16.84 -4.67 4.28
C ILE A 216 -17.59 -3.43 4.73
N ILE A 217 -18.87 -3.58 5.04
CA ILE A 217 -19.77 -2.48 5.40
C ILE A 217 -20.17 -2.62 6.85
N LEU A 218 -19.92 -1.59 7.65
CA LEU A 218 -20.25 -1.52 9.07
C LEU A 218 -21.53 -0.71 9.28
N HIS A 219 -22.61 -1.39 9.62
CA HIS A 219 -23.88 -0.80 10.00
C HIS A 219 -24.03 -0.71 11.52
N HIS A 220 -24.60 0.38 12.00
CA HIS A 220 -25.05 0.47 13.37
C HIS A 220 -26.46 -0.11 13.51
N LEU A 221 -26.73 -0.96 14.50
CA LEU A 221 -28.03 -1.64 14.62
C LEU A 221 -29.23 -0.68 14.76
N LYS A 222 -29.08 0.43 15.51
CA LYS A 222 -30.22 1.31 15.84
C LYS A 222 -30.79 2.10 14.65
N SER A 223 -29.94 2.51 13.71
CA SER A 223 -30.33 3.34 12.57
C SER A 223 -30.14 2.62 11.23
N PHE A 224 -29.46 1.47 11.23
CA PHE A 224 -28.93 0.80 10.04
C PHE A 224 -28.12 1.71 9.11
N ALA A 225 -27.71 2.89 9.57
CA ALA A 225 -26.86 3.79 8.81
C ALA A 225 -25.48 3.14 8.62
N CYS A 226 -24.93 3.27 7.41
CA CYS A 226 -23.54 2.90 7.14
C CYS A 226 -22.65 3.86 7.92
N THR A 227 -21.89 3.32 8.87
CA THR A 227 -20.93 4.11 9.66
C THR A 227 -19.58 4.17 8.97
N LYS A 228 -19.15 3.03 8.44
CA LYS A 228 -17.89 2.88 7.71
C LYS A 228 -18.03 1.82 6.65
N GLN A 229 -17.34 2.02 5.55
CA GLN A 229 -17.22 1.03 4.51
C GLN A 229 -15.75 0.92 4.10
N PHE A 230 -15.31 -0.31 3.96
CA PHE A 230 -13.99 -0.66 3.46
C PHE A 230 -14.17 -1.41 2.15
N VAL A 231 -13.31 -1.11 1.20
CA VAL A 231 -13.21 -1.83 -0.06
C VAL A 231 -11.94 -2.66 0.03
N GLY A 232 -12.07 -3.98 -0.01
CA GLY A 232 -10.94 -4.89 0.13
C GLY A 232 -10.08 -4.95 -1.12
N PHE A 233 -10.70 -4.97 -2.30
CA PHE A 233 -10.00 -5.01 -3.58
C PHE A 233 -10.52 -3.88 -4.48
N SER A 234 -9.63 -2.96 -4.84
CA SER A 234 -9.81 -2.10 -6.00
C SER A 234 -9.33 -2.90 -7.20
N ASP A 235 -10.17 -3.20 -8.18
CA ASP A 235 -9.68 -3.68 -9.48
C ASP A 235 -8.77 -2.62 -10.14
N GLU A 236 -8.51 -2.75 -11.43
CA GLU A 236 -7.77 -1.73 -12.18
C GLU A 236 -8.36 -0.33 -11.97
N ILE A 237 -7.49 0.58 -11.53
CA ILE A 237 -7.84 1.96 -11.26
C ILE A 237 -7.63 2.74 -12.55
N LEU A 238 -8.72 3.26 -13.12
CA LEU A 238 -8.69 3.93 -14.42
C LEU A 238 -8.42 5.43 -14.28
N ASP A 239 -9.03 6.07 -13.28
CA ASP A 239 -8.85 7.51 -13.03
C ASP A 239 -8.99 7.86 -11.55
N ILE A 240 -8.31 8.92 -11.14
CA ILE A 240 -8.25 9.39 -9.75
C ILE A 240 -8.39 10.91 -9.73
N VAL A 241 -9.25 11.42 -8.85
CA VAL A 241 -9.43 12.86 -8.69
C VAL A 241 -9.66 13.23 -7.24
N PHE A 242 -9.05 14.34 -6.80
CA PHE A 242 -9.31 14.93 -5.49
C PHE A 242 -10.57 15.80 -5.48
N VAL A 243 -11.32 15.71 -4.39
CA VAL A 243 -12.63 16.34 -4.16
C VAL A 243 -12.64 17.03 -2.79
N GLY A 244 -13.39 18.14 -2.71
CA GLY A 244 -13.68 18.83 -1.46
C GLY A 244 -12.71 19.97 -1.14
N LYS A 245 -13.14 20.83 -0.22
CA LYS A 245 -12.34 21.99 0.23
C LYS A 245 -11.04 21.47 0.87
N ASN A 246 -9.90 21.79 0.26
CA ASN A 246 -8.55 21.32 0.59
C ASN A 246 -8.25 19.84 0.24
N ASP A 247 -8.93 19.26 -0.76
CA ASP A 247 -8.68 17.90 -1.23
C ASP A 247 -8.82 16.86 -0.10
N SER A 248 -9.90 16.97 0.68
CA SER A 248 -10.17 16.09 1.82
C SER A 248 -10.60 14.68 1.40
N HIS A 249 -11.19 14.56 0.21
CA HIS A 249 -11.65 13.29 -0.34
C HIS A 249 -10.93 12.96 -1.65
N LEU A 250 -10.77 11.67 -1.90
CA LEU A 250 -10.17 11.09 -3.08
C LEU A 250 -11.21 10.22 -3.77
N ALA A 251 -11.67 10.61 -4.95
CA ALA A 251 -12.51 9.75 -5.77
C ALA A 251 -11.66 8.91 -6.70
N VAL A 252 -12.02 7.64 -6.80
CA VAL A 252 -11.32 6.63 -7.57
C VAL A 252 -12.34 5.93 -8.46
N ALA A 253 -12.08 5.95 -9.77
CA ALA A 253 -12.80 5.17 -10.75
C ALA A 253 -12.06 3.86 -10.98
N THR A 254 -12.78 2.76 -10.86
CA THR A 254 -12.27 1.40 -11.13
C THR A 254 -13.03 0.77 -12.29
N ASN A 255 -12.64 -0.44 -12.68
CA ASN A 255 -13.40 -1.29 -13.63
C ASN A 255 -14.81 -1.72 -13.12
N SER A 256 -15.33 -1.05 -12.09
CA SER A 256 -16.67 -1.24 -11.54
C SER A 256 -17.56 -0.07 -11.93
N ASN A 257 -18.86 -0.30 -11.87
CA ASN A 257 -19.87 0.73 -12.12
C ASN A 257 -19.91 1.80 -11.01
N ASP A 258 -19.43 1.44 -9.82
CA ASP A 258 -19.44 2.29 -8.65
C ASP A 258 -18.14 3.11 -8.56
N ILE A 259 -18.27 4.38 -8.17
CA ILE A 259 -17.14 5.27 -7.87
C ILE A 259 -16.83 5.17 -6.38
N LYS A 260 -15.55 5.04 -6.05
CA LYS A 260 -15.07 4.91 -4.66
C LYS A 260 -14.57 6.25 -4.15
N LEU A 261 -15.24 6.83 -3.16
CA LEU A 261 -14.84 8.08 -2.51
C LEU A 261 -14.15 7.78 -1.18
N TYR A 262 -12.84 7.98 -1.10
CA TYR A 262 -12.04 7.80 0.10
C TYR A 262 -11.85 9.11 0.86
N ASP A 263 -11.98 9.09 2.17
CA ASP A 263 -11.56 10.20 3.04
C ASP A 263 -10.05 10.09 3.34
N ASP A 264 -9.25 11.13 3.07
CA ASP A 264 -7.79 11.05 3.26
C ASP A 264 -7.38 10.86 4.75
N SER A 265 -8.20 11.32 5.69
CA SER A 265 -7.90 11.24 7.13
C SER A 265 -8.35 9.95 7.79
N THR A 266 -9.50 9.39 7.36
CA THR A 266 -10.10 8.21 8.00
C THR A 266 -9.94 6.94 7.18
N MET A 267 -9.53 7.08 5.91
CA MET A 267 -9.58 6.03 4.87
C MET A 267 -10.93 5.32 4.79
N ASN A 268 -12.01 6.01 5.19
CA ASN A 268 -13.36 5.53 5.01
C ASN A 268 -13.72 5.64 3.53
N CYS A 269 -14.28 4.58 2.97
CA CYS A 269 -14.71 4.56 1.58
C CYS A 269 -16.23 4.69 1.52
N GLN A 270 -16.74 5.53 0.63
CA GLN A 270 -18.15 5.59 0.26
C GLN A 270 -18.29 5.16 -1.20
N LEU A 271 -19.18 4.20 -1.47
CA LEU A 271 -19.54 3.83 -2.84
C LEU A 271 -20.65 4.74 -3.38
N LEU A 272 -20.39 5.38 -4.52
CA LEU A 272 -21.36 6.15 -5.27
C LEU A 272 -21.90 5.30 -6.41
N LYS A 273 -23.17 4.91 -6.30
CA LYS A 273 -23.88 4.15 -7.33
C LYS A 273 -24.59 5.10 -8.27
N GLY A 274 -24.41 4.91 -9.57
CA GLY A 274 -25.12 5.70 -10.57
C GLY A 274 -24.97 5.14 -11.96
N HIS A 275 -23.73 4.86 -12.39
CA HIS A 275 -23.49 4.30 -13.71
C HIS A 275 -23.98 2.85 -13.82
N THR A 276 -24.34 2.46 -15.05
CA THR A 276 -24.78 1.10 -15.34
C THR A 276 -23.65 0.21 -15.87
N ASP A 277 -22.54 0.83 -16.27
CA ASP A 277 -21.33 0.18 -16.77
C ASP A 277 -20.08 0.89 -16.19
N ILE A 278 -18.89 0.43 -16.56
CA ILE A 278 -17.60 0.88 -16.05
C ILE A 278 -17.42 2.39 -16.12
N VAL A 279 -16.89 3.00 -15.05
CA VAL A 279 -16.52 4.41 -15.03
C VAL A 279 -15.10 4.58 -15.60
N LEU A 280 -14.97 5.29 -16.72
CA LEU A 280 -13.71 5.44 -17.45
C LEU A 280 -12.90 6.66 -17.03
N ALA A 281 -13.57 7.79 -16.73
CA ALA A 281 -12.90 9.04 -16.44
C ALA A 281 -13.65 9.87 -15.40
N LEU A 282 -12.87 10.62 -14.61
CA LEU A 282 -13.34 11.55 -13.59
C LEU A 282 -12.76 12.93 -13.85
N SER A 283 -13.49 13.98 -13.46
CA SER A 283 -12.97 15.35 -13.56
C SER A 283 -13.58 16.22 -12.47
N THR A 284 -12.80 17.12 -11.88
CA THR A 284 -13.31 18.11 -10.91
C THR A 284 -13.06 19.52 -11.39
N SER A 285 -13.88 20.43 -10.87
CA SER A 285 -13.66 21.86 -11.04
C SER A 285 -12.62 22.39 -10.05
N LYS A 286 -11.72 23.25 -10.53
CA LYS A 286 -10.76 23.94 -9.64
C LYS A 286 -11.44 24.98 -8.75
N THR A 287 -12.47 25.65 -9.26
CA THR A 287 -13.20 26.76 -8.61
C THR A 287 -14.26 26.29 -7.63
N ASN A 288 -15.06 25.28 -8.00
CA ASN A 288 -15.99 24.63 -7.08
C ASN A 288 -15.50 23.21 -6.76
N PRO A 289 -14.73 23.02 -5.67
CA PRO A 289 -14.20 21.71 -5.31
C PRO A 289 -15.28 20.69 -4.93
N ASP A 290 -16.51 21.17 -4.77
CA ASP A 290 -17.67 20.36 -4.42
C ASP A 290 -18.34 19.73 -5.66
N LEU A 291 -17.93 20.10 -6.89
CA LEU A 291 -18.47 19.53 -8.12
C LEU A 291 -17.51 18.54 -8.76
N MET A 292 -18.04 17.38 -9.13
CA MET A 292 -17.34 16.31 -9.85
C MET A 292 -18.15 15.83 -11.06
N LEU A 293 -17.46 15.47 -12.13
CA LEU A 293 -18.01 14.76 -13.27
C LEU A 293 -17.47 13.34 -13.34
N SER A 294 -18.30 12.43 -13.81
CA SER A 294 -17.91 11.07 -14.18
C SER A 294 -18.40 10.70 -15.57
N ALA A 295 -17.58 9.94 -16.29
CA ALA A 295 -17.87 9.39 -17.60
C ALA A 295 -17.91 7.88 -17.50
N GLY A 296 -18.98 7.28 -18.03
CA GLY A 296 -19.11 5.84 -18.09
C GLY A 296 -19.02 5.29 -19.51
N LYS A 297 -18.77 3.99 -19.57
CA LYS A 297 -18.92 3.20 -20.78
C LYS A 297 -20.39 3.04 -21.20
N ASP A 298 -21.32 3.36 -20.29
CA ASP A 298 -22.77 3.44 -20.49
C ASP A 298 -23.23 4.63 -21.35
N ASN A 299 -22.30 5.30 -22.04
CA ASN A 299 -22.52 6.50 -22.85
C ASN A 299 -23.04 7.71 -22.06
N GLN A 300 -23.02 7.66 -20.73
CA GLN A 300 -23.52 8.72 -19.87
C GLN A 300 -22.38 9.56 -19.29
N VAL A 301 -22.67 10.85 -19.14
CA VAL A 301 -21.91 11.74 -18.27
C VAL A 301 -22.76 12.09 -17.07
N ARG A 302 -22.21 11.99 -15.86
CA ARG A 302 -22.91 12.36 -14.63
C ARG A 302 -22.20 13.48 -13.91
N LEU A 303 -23.00 14.39 -13.34
CA LEU A 303 -22.55 15.47 -12.47
C LEU A 303 -22.90 15.15 -11.02
N TRP A 304 -21.95 15.33 -10.12
CA TRP A 304 -22.04 15.03 -8.71
C TRP A 304 -21.77 16.28 -7.87
N SER A 305 -22.60 16.49 -6.84
CA SER A 305 -22.39 17.51 -5.80
C SER A 305 -21.84 16.87 -4.54
N PHE A 306 -20.89 17.52 -3.90
CA PHE A 306 -20.39 17.16 -2.59
C PHE A 306 -21.01 18.04 -1.51
N ASN A 307 -21.72 17.42 -0.56
CA ASN A 307 -22.34 18.15 0.56
C ASN A 307 -21.48 18.09 1.85
N GLY A 308 -20.19 17.77 1.76
CA GLY A 308 -19.28 17.66 2.91
C GLY A 308 -19.27 16.29 3.60
N ILE A 309 -20.30 15.48 3.40
CA ILE A 309 -20.44 14.14 4.03
C ILE A 309 -20.71 13.07 2.98
N SER A 310 -21.46 13.37 1.93
CA SER A 310 -21.77 12.45 0.84
C SER A 310 -21.85 13.19 -0.49
N MET A 311 -21.65 12.45 -1.58
CA MET A 311 -21.93 12.93 -2.93
C MET A 311 -23.32 12.52 -3.40
N VAL A 312 -24.00 13.44 -4.09
CA VAL A 312 -25.32 13.23 -4.71
C VAL A 312 -25.21 13.49 -6.21
N CYS A 313 -25.88 12.66 -7.01
CA CYS A 313 -25.95 12.87 -8.47
C CYS A 313 -26.94 14.02 -8.76
N ILE A 314 -26.46 15.07 -9.43
CA ILE A 314 -27.27 16.26 -9.78
C ILE A 314 -27.82 16.13 -11.20
N GLY A 315 -27.08 15.51 -12.12
CA GLY A 315 -27.50 15.52 -13.51
C GLY A 315 -26.87 14.45 -14.37
N VAL A 316 -27.61 14.06 -15.40
CA VAL A 316 -27.25 12.98 -16.33
C VAL A 316 -27.32 13.48 -17.77
N GLY A 317 -26.23 13.28 -18.53
CA GLY A 317 -26.13 13.61 -19.95
C GLY A 317 -26.20 12.35 -20.81
N LEU A 318 -27.31 12.17 -21.55
CA LEU A 318 -27.61 10.99 -22.40
C LEU A 318 -27.57 11.33 -23.91
N ARG A 319 -26.46 11.90 -24.39
CA ARG A 319 -26.35 12.31 -25.82
C ARG A 319 -25.29 11.57 -26.61
N HIS A 320 -24.45 10.74 -26.00
CA HIS A 320 -23.43 9.99 -26.72
C HIS A 320 -23.97 8.68 -27.27
N THR A 321 -23.44 8.27 -28.43
CA THR A 321 -23.81 7.04 -29.12
C THR A 321 -22.88 5.88 -28.77
N GLY A 322 -21.67 6.20 -28.32
CA GLY A 322 -20.66 5.28 -27.81
C GLY A 322 -19.99 5.81 -26.55
N SER A 323 -19.08 5.00 -26.01
CA SER A 323 -18.57 5.18 -24.65
C SER A 323 -17.81 6.50 -24.50
N VAL A 324 -18.00 7.16 -23.34
CA VAL A 324 -17.34 8.44 -23.06
C VAL A 324 -15.98 8.16 -22.46
N GLY A 325 -14.91 8.43 -23.21
CA GLY A 325 -13.55 8.08 -22.82
C GLY A 325 -12.90 9.10 -21.88
N SER A 326 -13.22 10.39 -22.01
CA SER A 326 -12.60 11.43 -21.18
C SER A 326 -13.51 12.65 -21.03
N ILE A 327 -13.35 13.34 -19.90
CA ILE A 327 -14.08 14.56 -19.54
C ILE A 327 -13.10 15.60 -19.05
N ALA A 328 -13.37 16.86 -19.38
CA ALA A 328 -12.69 18.01 -18.80
C ALA A 328 -13.69 19.07 -18.33
N PHE A 329 -13.58 19.47 -17.06
CA PHE A 329 -14.31 20.60 -16.50
C PHE A 329 -13.58 21.93 -16.81
N SER A 330 -14.33 23.02 -16.90
CA SER A 330 -13.80 24.39 -16.95
C SER A 330 -13.10 24.79 -15.63
N ASN A 331 -11.95 25.44 -15.73
CA ASN A 331 -11.19 25.83 -14.55
C ASN A 331 -11.72 27.13 -13.91
N THR A 332 -12.02 28.16 -14.70
CA THR A 332 -12.28 29.53 -14.20
C THR A 332 -13.76 29.83 -14.01
N SER A 333 -14.61 29.46 -14.97
CA SER A 333 -16.05 29.69 -14.90
C SER A 333 -16.74 28.35 -14.89
N THR A 334 -17.47 27.96 -13.84
CA THR A 334 -18.12 26.63 -13.73
C THR A 334 -19.32 26.45 -14.67
N ASN A 335 -19.27 27.05 -15.86
CA ASN A 335 -20.39 27.22 -16.76
C ASN A 335 -20.48 26.07 -17.77
N PHE A 336 -19.37 25.42 -18.12
CA PHE A 336 -19.38 24.37 -19.13
C PHE A 336 -18.37 23.26 -18.85
N PHE A 337 -18.60 22.09 -19.45
CA PHE A 337 -17.62 21.02 -19.51
C PHE A 337 -17.61 20.38 -20.90
N VAL A 338 -16.51 19.70 -21.19
CA VAL A 338 -16.31 19.00 -22.45
C VAL A 338 -16.23 17.52 -22.18
N SER A 339 -16.94 16.74 -22.97
CA SER A 339 -16.84 15.28 -22.96
C SER A 339 -16.45 14.80 -24.34
N VAL A 340 -15.69 13.72 -24.40
CA VAL A 340 -15.35 13.07 -25.65
C VAL A 340 -15.69 11.59 -25.61
N SER A 341 -16.24 11.10 -26.72
CA SER A 341 -16.60 9.70 -26.91
C SER A 341 -15.67 8.96 -27.89
N GLN A 342 -15.75 7.63 -27.85
CA GLN A 342 -15.19 6.75 -28.87
C GLN A 342 -15.76 7.01 -30.27
N ASP A 343 -16.93 7.67 -30.38
CA ASP A 343 -17.53 8.06 -31.66
C ASP A 343 -16.79 9.20 -32.36
N THR A 344 -15.55 9.50 -31.97
CA THR A 344 -14.68 10.58 -32.47
C THR A 344 -15.20 12.00 -32.25
N CYS A 345 -16.33 12.15 -31.54
CA CYS A 345 -17.00 13.43 -31.33
C CYS A 345 -16.60 14.07 -29.99
N ALA A 346 -16.36 15.37 -30.03
CA ALA A 346 -16.28 16.22 -28.85
C ALA A 346 -17.61 16.96 -28.64
N LYS A 347 -18.10 16.95 -27.40
CA LYS A 347 -19.36 17.62 -27.02
C LYS A 347 -19.12 18.61 -25.90
N LEU A 348 -19.69 19.80 -26.07
CA LEU A 348 -19.75 20.86 -25.08
C LEU A 348 -21.09 20.81 -24.37
N TRP A 349 -21.06 20.93 -23.04
CA TRP A 349 -22.22 20.88 -22.17
C TRP A 349 -22.25 22.08 -21.26
N GLU A 350 -23.42 22.65 -21.04
CA GLU A 350 -23.60 23.71 -20.06
C GLU A 350 -24.01 23.13 -18.70
N VAL A 351 -23.41 23.64 -17.63
CA VAL A 351 -23.73 23.24 -16.26
C VAL A 351 -24.84 24.17 -15.74
N PRO A 352 -26.04 23.65 -15.43
CA PRO A 352 -27.10 24.47 -14.86
C PRO A 352 -26.70 24.97 -13.47
N LYS A 353 -26.92 26.27 -13.22
CA LYS A 353 -26.64 26.92 -11.92
C LYS A 353 -27.67 26.58 -10.84
N THR A 354 -28.85 26.12 -11.24
CA THR A 354 -29.93 25.67 -10.35
C THR A 354 -29.92 24.15 -10.27
N ILE A 355 -29.69 23.65 -9.06
CA ILE A 355 -29.52 22.24 -8.72
C ILE A 355 -30.90 21.65 -8.46
N SER A 356 -31.42 20.87 -9.39
CA SER A 356 -32.49 19.89 -9.13
C SER A 356 -31.89 18.49 -9.23
N GLU A 357 -32.35 17.56 -8.41
CA GLU A 357 -31.99 16.15 -8.52
C GLU A 357 -32.34 15.64 -9.93
N ASP A 358 -31.42 14.88 -10.54
CA ASP A 358 -31.55 14.24 -11.87
C ASP A 358 -31.86 15.18 -13.06
N ALA A 359 -31.27 16.37 -13.10
CA ALA A 359 -31.39 17.27 -14.26
C ALA A 359 -30.73 16.68 -15.51
N ILE A 360 -31.47 16.64 -16.64
CA ILE A 360 -30.89 16.27 -17.94
C ILE A 360 -29.98 17.43 -18.40
N LEU A 361 -28.70 17.12 -18.65
CA LEU A 361 -27.74 18.12 -19.11
C LEU A 361 -27.97 18.45 -20.59
N ASN A 362 -27.93 19.73 -20.93
CA ASN A 362 -28.10 20.19 -22.31
C ASN A 362 -26.73 20.27 -23.02
N CYS A 363 -26.66 19.66 -24.20
CA CYS A 363 -25.50 19.75 -25.07
C CYS A 363 -25.67 20.95 -26.00
N THR A 364 -24.71 21.87 -26.00
CA THR A 364 -24.76 23.08 -26.83
C THR A 364 -24.18 22.85 -28.22
N LYS A 365 -23.06 22.14 -28.30
CA LYS A 365 -22.32 21.92 -29.55
C LYS A 365 -21.70 20.54 -29.61
N THR A 366 -21.69 19.98 -30.82
CA THR A 366 -21.09 18.69 -31.15
C THR A 366 -20.22 18.84 -32.39
N GLU A 367 -18.93 18.51 -32.30
CA GLU A 367 -18.03 18.51 -33.45
C GLU A 367 -17.26 17.19 -33.57
N ILE A 368 -16.96 16.81 -34.81
CA ILE A 368 -16.11 15.64 -35.11
C ILE A 368 -14.66 16.08 -34.92
N ALA A 369 -14.04 15.60 -33.84
CA ALA A 369 -12.72 16.06 -33.47
C ALA A 369 -11.61 15.29 -34.19
N HIS A 370 -11.70 13.97 -34.31
CA HIS A 370 -10.63 13.12 -34.85
C HIS A 370 -11.16 12.02 -35.78
N GLN A 371 -10.24 11.24 -36.38
CA GLN A 371 -10.59 10.07 -37.20
C GLN A 371 -10.58 8.76 -36.42
N LYS A 372 -9.93 8.75 -35.26
CA LYS A 372 -9.79 7.59 -34.37
C LYS A 372 -10.19 8.00 -32.96
N ASP A 373 -10.23 7.00 -32.07
CA ASP A 373 -10.51 7.17 -30.65
C ASP A 373 -9.66 8.28 -30.02
N ILE A 374 -10.32 9.03 -29.16
CA ILE A 374 -9.75 10.14 -28.44
C ILE A 374 -9.59 9.69 -26.99
N ASN A 375 -8.38 9.75 -26.49
CA ASN A 375 -8.01 9.19 -25.19
C ASN A 375 -8.18 10.23 -24.07
N CYS A 376 -7.92 11.51 -24.36
CA CYS A 376 -7.90 12.53 -23.32
C CYS A 376 -8.39 13.89 -23.84
N VAL A 377 -9.07 14.63 -22.96
CA VAL A 377 -9.45 16.02 -23.16
C VAL A 377 -8.95 16.84 -21.98
N THR A 378 -8.49 18.06 -22.27
CA THR A 378 -8.17 19.02 -21.21
C THR A 378 -8.61 20.42 -21.62
N VAL A 379 -9.01 21.21 -20.62
CA VAL A 379 -9.34 22.62 -20.78
C VAL A 379 -8.19 23.43 -20.21
N SER A 380 -7.80 24.47 -20.92
CA SER A 380 -6.79 25.42 -20.47
C SER A 380 -7.18 26.11 -19.15
N PRO A 381 -6.23 26.57 -18.33
CA PRO A 381 -6.54 27.27 -17.08
C PRO A 381 -7.39 28.53 -17.28
N ASN A 382 -7.33 29.16 -18.46
CA ASN A 382 -8.10 30.35 -18.80
C ASN A 382 -9.44 30.07 -19.50
N ASP A 383 -9.83 28.81 -19.64
CA ASP A 383 -11.04 28.32 -20.31
C ASP A 383 -11.18 28.67 -21.81
N LYS A 384 -10.15 29.27 -22.45
CA LYS A 384 -10.25 29.73 -23.86
C LYS A 384 -9.96 28.64 -24.88
N ILE A 385 -9.08 27.71 -24.52
CA ILE A 385 -8.57 26.66 -25.40
C ILE A 385 -8.86 25.29 -24.79
N ILE A 386 -9.33 24.37 -25.62
CA ILE A 386 -9.53 22.97 -25.31
C ILE A 386 -8.53 22.17 -26.14
N ALA A 387 -7.90 21.16 -25.54
CA ALA A 387 -7.02 20.26 -26.25
C ALA A 387 -7.56 18.82 -26.22
N THR A 388 -7.48 18.14 -27.35
CA THR A 388 -7.90 16.74 -27.52
C THR A 388 -6.73 15.88 -27.98
N ALA A 389 -6.59 14.69 -27.39
CA ALA A 389 -5.53 13.72 -27.64
C ALA A 389 -6.09 12.47 -28.33
N SER A 390 -5.57 12.07 -29.49
CA SER A 390 -6.09 10.91 -30.20
C SER A 390 -5.02 9.86 -30.56
N GLN A 391 -5.51 8.65 -30.79
CA GLN A 391 -4.74 7.55 -31.36
C GLN A 391 -4.33 7.78 -32.82
N ASP A 392 -4.86 8.82 -33.48
CA ASP A 392 -4.43 9.26 -34.82
C ASP A 392 -3.06 9.96 -34.85
N LYS A 393 -2.33 9.95 -33.73
CA LYS A 393 -0.99 10.53 -33.53
C LYS A 393 -0.98 12.06 -33.45
N THR A 394 -2.14 12.69 -33.47
CA THR A 394 -2.27 14.14 -33.40
C THR A 394 -2.92 14.56 -32.09
N ALA A 395 -2.51 15.73 -31.61
CA ALA A 395 -3.29 16.47 -30.62
C ALA A 395 -3.87 17.71 -31.32
N LYS A 396 -5.15 18.00 -31.11
CA LYS A 396 -5.83 19.16 -31.71
C LYS A 396 -6.18 20.18 -30.65
N LEU A 397 -6.10 21.45 -31.02
CA LEU A 397 -6.53 22.58 -30.20
C LEU A 397 -7.81 23.18 -30.77
N TRP A 398 -8.72 23.51 -29.87
CA TRP A 398 -10.04 24.05 -30.14
C TRP A 398 -10.27 25.29 -29.28
N THR A 399 -11.14 26.20 -29.72
CA THR A 399 -11.64 27.28 -28.88
C THR A 399 -12.72 26.78 -27.91
N ASP A 400 -13.10 27.61 -26.95
CA ASP A 400 -14.28 27.46 -26.08
C ASP A 400 -15.58 27.04 -26.79
N SER A 401 -15.72 27.49 -28.03
CA SER A 401 -16.87 27.31 -28.92
C SER A 401 -16.73 26.07 -29.81
N LEU A 402 -15.75 25.22 -29.52
CA LEU A 402 -15.30 24.05 -30.30
C LEU A 402 -14.81 24.38 -31.71
N THR A 403 -14.42 25.62 -32.02
CA THR A 403 -13.85 25.91 -33.35
C THR A 403 -12.39 25.48 -33.43
N PHE A 404 -12.01 24.86 -34.55
CA PHE A 404 -10.66 24.33 -34.76
C PHE A 404 -9.61 25.44 -34.83
N VAL A 405 -8.57 25.36 -33.99
CA VAL A 405 -7.45 26.33 -33.96
C VAL A 405 -6.22 25.78 -34.68
N GLY A 406 -5.83 24.55 -34.37
CA GLY A 406 -4.61 23.98 -34.94
C GLY A 406 -4.33 22.53 -34.54
N THR A 407 -3.41 21.89 -35.26
CA THR A 407 -2.96 20.51 -34.99
C THR A 407 -1.51 20.47 -34.56
N LEU A 408 -1.24 19.82 -33.44
CA LEU A 408 0.10 19.45 -32.97
C LEU A 408 0.48 18.10 -33.61
N LYS A 409 1.37 18.14 -34.60
CA LYS A 409 1.87 16.97 -35.33
C LYS A 409 3.33 16.73 -35.03
N GLY A 410 3.68 15.53 -34.60
CA GLY A 410 5.08 15.14 -34.40
C GLY A 410 5.32 13.86 -33.61
N HIS A 411 4.29 13.22 -33.06
CA HIS A 411 4.40 11.88 -32.47
C HIS A 411 4.38 10.79 -33.55
N LYS A 412 5.08 9.69 -33.31
CA LYS A 412 5.18 8.53 -34.22
C LYS A 412 4.02 7.53 -33.99
N ARG A 413 3.42 7.48 -32.80
CA ARG A 413 2.25 6.69 -32.36
C ARG A 413 1.20 7.58 -31.69
N GLY A 414 0.12 6.96 -31.23
CA GLY A 414 -1.02 7.62 -30.60
C GLY A 414 -0.64 8.39 -29.33
N VAL A 415 -1.34 9.50 -29.12
CA VAL A 415 -1.20 10.35 -27.92
C VAL A 415 -2.21 9.88 -26.88
N TRP A 416 -1.75 9.64 -25.65
CA TRP A 416 -2.59 9.14 -24.56
C TRP A 416 -3.13 10.29 -23.70
N SER A 417 -2.26 11.19 -23.23
CA SER A 417 -2.66 12.31 -22.39
C SER A 417 -2.20 13.63 -22.94
N VAL A 418 -3.00 14.66 -22.68
CA VAL A 418 -2.69 16.06 -22.95
C VAL A 418 -3.01 16.88 -21.70
N LYS A 419 -2.08 17.72 -21.26
CA LYS A 419 -2.29 18.65 -20.13
C LYS A 419 -1.71 20.02 -20.45
N PHE A 420 -2.43 21.07 -20.07
CA PHE A 420 -1.94 22.44 -20.13
C PHE A 420 -1.06 22.77 -18.92
N SER A 421 -0.03 23.60 -19.15
CA SER A 421 0.70 24.24 -18.05
C SER A 421 -0.21 25.23 -17.32
N PRO A 422 -0.13 25.32 -15.98
CA PRO A 422 -0.91 26.28 -15.21
C PRO A 422 -0.46 27.74 -15.42
N ILE A 423 0.80 27.97 -15.77
CA ILE A 423 1.40 29.31 -15.85
C ILE A 423 1.79 29.65 -17.29
N ASP A 424 2.45 28.72 -17.99
CA ASP A 424 2.99 28.96 -19.32
C ASP A 424 1.97 28.60 -20.41
N GLN A 425 2.06 29.24 -21.58
CA GLN A 425 1.26 28.88 -22.75
C GLN A 425 1.82 27.64 -23.46
N VAL A 426 1.97 26.56 -22.70
CA VAL A 426 2.61 25.31 -23.12
C VAL A 426 1.69 24.13 -22.84
N VAL A 427 1.72 23.14 -23.74
CA VAL A 427 0.97 21.89 -23.64
C VAL A 427 1.94 20.72 -23.57
N ILE A 428 1.72 19.81 -22.61
CA ILE A 428 2.37 18.51 -22.59
C ILE A 428 1.50 17.50 -23.33
N THR A 429 2.16 16.65 -24.08
CA THR A 429 1.56 15.48 -24.72
C THR A 429 2.37 14.24 -24.36
N SER A 430 1.72 13.20 -23.83
CA SER A 430 2.30 11.88 -23.58
C SER A 430 1.88 10.90 -24.67
N SER A 431 2.81 10.07 -25.13
CA SER A 431 2.58 9.19 -26.29
C SER A 431 2.93 7.73 -26.01
N ALA A 432 2.38 6.86 -26.85
CA ALA A 432 2.76 5.46 -26.92
C ALA A 432 4.15 5.22 -27.55
N ASP A 433 4.87 6.27 -27.94
CA ASP A 433 6.26 6.20 -28.43
C ASP A 433 7.30 6.26 -27.30
N CYS A 434 6.87 6.17 -26.05
CA CYS A 434 7.72 6.32 -24.87
C CYS A 434 8.32 7.74 -24.73
N THR A 435 7.77 8.71 -25.48
CA THR A 435 8.23 10.11 -25.44
C THR A 435 7.14 11.05 -24.93
N ILE A 436 7.58 12.11 -24.25
CA ILE A 436 6.75 13.22 -23.81
C ILE A 436 7.20 14.45 -24.57
N LYS A 437 6.26 15.18 -25.18
CA LYS A 437 6.58 16.40 -25.93
C LYS A 437 5.91 17.63 -25.33
N LEU A 438 6.66 18.71 -25.26
CA LEU A 438 6.22 20.04 -24.87
C LEU A 438 5.98 20.89 -26.12
N TRP A 439 4.81 21.51 -26.21
CA TRP A 439 4.37 22.29 -27.37
C TRP A 439 4.05 23.72 -26.96
N SER A 440 4.46 24.69 -27.78
CA SER A 440 3.98 26.06 -27.67
C SER A 440 2.56 26.15 -28.22
N VAL A 441 1.63 26.75 -27.47
CA VAL A 441 0.23 26.93 -27.91
C VAL A 441 0.12 27.98 -29.02
N VAL A 442 0.97 29.00 -29.00
CA VAL A 442 0.94 30.11 -29.97
C VAL A 442 1.53 29.70 -31.31
N GLU A 443 2.69 29.06 -31.27
CA GLU A 443 3.43 28.70 -32.48
C GLU A 443 3.09 27.30 -33.00
N LEU A 444 2.43 26.47 -32.19
CA LEU A 444 2.12 25.06 -32.49
C LEU A 444 3.36 24.19 -32.76
N ASN A 445 4.53 24.66 -32.34
CA ASN A 445 5.81 23.99 -32.51
C ASN A 445 6.20 23.15 -31.29
N CYS A 446 6.94 22.07 -31.53
CA CYS A 446 7.51 21.23 -30.48
C CYS A 446 8.75 21.92 -29.89
N LEU A 447 8.67 22.32 -28.62
CA LEU A 447 9.76 22.98 -27.91
C LEU A 447 10.81 21.98 -27.42
N LYS A 448 10.35 20.89 -26.78
CA LYS A 448 11.22 19.88 -26.17
C LYS A 448 10.63 18.49 -26.31
N THR A 449 11.53 17.51 -26.43
CA THR A 449 11.22 16.08 -26.44
C THR A 449 11.93 15.44 -25.26
N LEU A 450 11.16 14.91 -24.31
CA LEU A 450 11.65 14.18 -23.16
C LEU A 450 11.59 12.69 -23.48
N GLU A 451 12.75 12.06 -23.46
CA GLU A 451 12.93 10.62 -23.62
C GLU A 451 13.37 10.03 -22.28
N GLY A 452 13.07 8.75 -22.08
CA GLY A 452 13.56 8.02 -20.91
C GLY A 452 12.64 6.93 -20.42
N HIS A 453 11.37 6.88 -20.82
CA HIS A 453 10.51 5.72 -20.54
C HIS A 453 10.83 4.57 -21.50
N ASP A 454 10.65 3.34 -21.02
CA ASP A 454 10.92 2.14 -21.82
C ASP A 454 9.64 1.70 -22.56
N SER A 455 8.46 1.97 -22.01
CA SER A 455 7.15 1.79 -22.64
C SER A 455 6.30 3.05 -22.73
N SER A 456 5.04 2.87 -23.13
CA SER A 456 4.08 3.94 -23.36
C SER A 456 3.84 4.78 -22.11
N VAL A 457 3.88 6.11 -22.29
CA VAL A 457 3.53 7.04 -21.21
C VAL A 457 2.03 7.29 -21.26
N LEU A 458 1.33 6.83 -20.23
CA LEU A 458 -0.13 6.89 -20.15
C LEU A 458 -0.59 8.27 -19.71
N GLN A 459 0.02 8.83 -18.65
CA GLN A 459 -0.35 10.14 -18.11
C GLN A 459 0.89 11.00 -17.81
N ALA A 460 0.75 12.31 -18.00
CA ALA A 460 1.75 13.29 -17.60
C ALA A 460 1.08 14.53 -17.01
N GLU A 461 1.66 15.11 -15.96
CA GLU A 461 1.11 16.25 -15.23
C GLU A 461 2.21 17.25 -14.85
N PHE A 462 1.86 18.53 -14.78
CA PHE A 462 2.76 19.60 -14.35
C PHE A 462 2.74 19.75 -12.83
N ILE A 463 3.91 19.97 -12.24
CA ILE A 463 4.10 20.24 -10.80
C ILE A 463 4.96 21.51 -10.63
N SER A 464 4.87 22.17 -9.47
CA SER A 464 5.67 23.34 -9.10
C SER A 464 5.40 24.50 -10.05
N GLY A 465 4.12 24.79 -10.29
CA GLY A 465 3.71 25.86 -11.21
C GLY A 465 4.16 25.66 -12.66
N GLY A 466 4.50 24.43 -13.08
CA GLY A 466 4.96 24.13 -14.43
C GLY A 466 6.47 24.00 -14.60
N MET A 467 7.25 24.12 -13.52
CA MET A 467 8.70 23.95 -13.54
C MET A 467 9.13 22.48 -13.70
N GLN A 468 8.32 21.56 -13.20
CA GLN A 468 8.58 20.13 -13.23
C GLN A 468 7.41 19.37 -13.87
N ILE A 469 7.72 18.19 -14.40
CA ILE A 469 6.75 17.29 -15.03
C ILE A 469 6.85 15.94 -14.36
N LEU A 470 5.71 15.44 -13.90
CA LEU A 470 5.57 14.07 -13.46
C LEU A 470 4.96 13.25 -14.58
N SER A 471 5.46 12.04 -14.77
CA SER A 471 5.02 11.14 -15.83
C SER A 471 4.83 9.74 -15.31
N ALA A 472 3.72 9.13 -15.71
CA ALA A 472 3.32 7.78 -15.36
C ALA A 472 3.44 6.88 -16.59
N GLY A 473 4.31 5.87 -16.50
CA GLY A 473 4.54 4.89 -17.56
C GLY A 473 3.71 3.63 -17.38
N ALA A 474 3.52 2.90 -18.48
CA ALA A 474 3.03 1.52 -18.44
C ALA A 474 4.07 0.53 -17.88
N ASP A 475 5.32 0.98 -17.64
CA ASP A 475 6.39 0.20 -17.01
C ASP A 475 6.25 0.08 -15.48
N GLY A 476 5.23 0.70 -14.86
CA GLY A 476 5.14 0.81 -13.40
C GLY A 476 6.04 1.89 -12.79
N LEU A 477 6.73 2.64 -13.65
CA LEU A 477 7.64 3.71 -13.25
C LEU A 477 6.97 5.08 -13.30
N ILE A 478 7.26 5.88 -12.28
CA ILE A 478 6.95 7.31 -12.27
C ILE A 478 8.27 8.07 -12.43
N LYS A 479 8.35 8.97 -13.41
CA LYS A 479 9.55 9.79 -13.64
C LYS A 479 9.26 11.27 -13.46
N LEU A 480 10.16 11.95 -12.75
CA LEU A 480 10.14 13.39 -12.52
C LEU A 480 11.17 14.06 -13.44
N TYR A 481 10.71 14.97 -14.28
CA TYR A 481 11.52 15.73 -15.23
C TYR A 481 11.59 17.21 -14.85
N SER A 482 12.77 17.81 -15.06
CA SER A 482 12.94 19.26 -14.94
C SER A 482 12.75 19.92 -16.31
N VAL A 483 11.82 20.87 -16.42
CA VAL A 483 11.53 21.51 -17.72
C VAL A 483 12.71 22.32 -18.23
N LYS A 484 13.51 22.94 -17.35
CA LYS A 484 14.66 23.76 -17.76
C LYS A 484 15.78 22.92 -18.37
N THR A 485 16.24 21.90 -17.65
CA THR A 485 17.39 21.09 -18.06
C THR A 485 17.00 19.97 -19.02
N SER A 486 15.71 19.62 -19.10
CA SER A 486 15.21 18.48 -19.89
C SER A 486 15.66 17.12 -19.37
N ASP A 487 16.21 17.07 -18.15
CA ASP A 487 16.74 15.85 -17.54
C ASP A 487 15.72 15.18 -16.63
N CYS A 488 15.87 13.86 -16.50
CA CYS A 488 15.16 13.07 -15.50
C CYS A 488 15.84 13.26 -14.13
N VAL A 489 15.13 13.91 -13.20
CA VAL A 489 15.61 14.19 -11.84
C VAL A 489 15.51 12.95 -10.96
N GLY A 490 14.45 12.16 -11.14
CA GLY A 490 14.19 10.99 -10.31
C GLY A 490 13.25 10.02 -10.97
N THR A 491 13.45 8.74 -10.67
CA THR A 491 12.61 7.62 -11.07
C THR A 491 12.12 6.92 -9.81
N PHE A 492 10.83 6.65 -9.74
CA PHE A 492 10.17 6.02 -8.60
C PHE A 492 9.51 4.71 -9.05
N GLU A 493 9.81 3.64 -8.33
CA GLU A 493 9.35 2.28 -8.59
C GLU A 493 8.65 1.76 -7.34
N GLN A 494 7.37 1.45 -7.46
CA GLN A 494 6.57 0.90 -6.36
C GLN A 494 5.32 0.17 -6.87
N HIS A 495 4.84 0.50 -8.07
CA HIS A 495 3.82 -0.26 -8.77
C HIS A 495 4.44 -1.47 -9.47
N GLU A 496 3.77 -2.61 -9.40
CA GLU A 496 4.12 -3.84 -10.14
C GLU A 496 3.54 -3.82 -11.56
N GLY A 497 2.49 -3.03 -11.78
CA GLY A 497 1.72 -2.97 -13.02
C GLY A 497 1.73 -1.62 -13.72
N ARG A 498 0.82 -1.45 -14.68
CA ARG A 498 0.70 -0.22 -15.47
C ARG A 498 0.07 0.88 -14.64
N ILE A 499 0.63 2.09 -14.68
CA ILE A 499 0.05 3.23 -13.99
C ILE A 499 -0.89 3.98 -14.94
N TRP A 500 -2.19 3.85 -14.73
CA TRP A 500 -3.21 4.53 -15.52
C TRP A 500 -3.45 5.94 -15.05
N ALA A 501 -3.54 6.12 -13.73
CA ALA A 501 -4.07 7.32 -13.12
C ALA A 501 -3.05 7.99 -12.21
N MET A 502 -3.05 9.32 -12.25
CA MET A 502 -2.25 10.19 -11.42
C MET A 502 -3.04 11.45 -11.10
N ALA A 503 -3.03 11.82 -9.82
CA ALA A 503 -3.67 13.03 -9.32
C ALA A 503 -2.72 13.79 -8.41
N VAL A 504 -2.50 15.07 -8.72
CA VAL A 504 -1.74 16.00 -7.88
C VAL A 504 -2.70 16.79 -6.99
N LYS A 505 -2.39 16.92 -5.69
CA LYS A 505 -3.15 17.80 -4.79
C LYS A 505 -2.99 19.26 -5.22
N LYS A 506 -4.00 20.10 -5.00
CA LYS A 506 -3.96 21.55 -5.30
C LYS A 506 -2.82 22.28 -4.56
N ASN A 507 -2.47 21.80 -3.37
CA ASN A 507 -1.36 22.34 -2.58
C ASN A 507 0.02 21.82 -3.06
N GLU A 508 0.06 20.96 -4.07
CA GLU A 508 1.25 20.30 -4.62
C GLU A 508 2.08 19.47 -3.61
N THR A 509 1.60 19.31 -2.37
CA THR A 509 2.32 18.62 -1.28
C THR A 509 2.33 17.10 -1.43
N GLY A 510 1.44 16.55 -2.25
CA GLY A 510 1.39 15.12 -2.48
C GLY A 510 0.70 14.75 -3.79
N VAL A 511 1.07 13.59 -4.30
CA VAL A 511 0.56 12.99 -5.52
C VAL A 511 0.01 11.62 -5.18
N VAL A 512 -1.12 11.23 -5.76
CA VAL A 512 -1.63 9.86 -5.67
C VAL A 512 -1.58 9.23 -7.04
N THR A 513 -1.09 8.00 -7.10
CA THR A 513 -1.07 7.20 -8.34
C THR A 513 -1.83 5.89 -8.17
N GLY A 514 -2.51 5.48 -9.22
CA GLY A 514 -3.27 4.24 -9.30
C GLY A 514 -2.81 3.38 -10.47
N GLY A 515 -2.64 2.09 -10.19
CA GLY A 515 -2.20 1.11 -11.16
C GLY A 515 -3.24 0.06 -11.53
N SER A 516 -2.88 -0.83 -12.46
CA SER A 516 -3.61 -2.08 -12.75
C SER A 516 -3.54 -3.08 -11.59
N ASP A 517 -2.53 -2.94 -10.76
CA ASP A 517 -2.13 -3.78 -9.63
C ASP A 517 -2.93 -3.46 -8.35
N SER A 518 -4.13 -2.88 -8.47
CA SER A 518 -5.06 -2.53 -7.38
C SER A 518 -4.59 -1.47 -6.37
N LEU A 519 -3.30 -1.12 -6.39
CA LEU A 519 -2.67 -0.27 -5.38
C LEU A 519 -2.88 1.22 -5.64
N LEU A 520 -3.20 1.94 -4.58
CA LEU A 520 -3.18 3.40 -4.50
C LEU A 520 -1.95 3.84 -3.71
N ILE A 521 -1.05 4.57 -4.36
CA ILE A 521 0.21 5.01 -3.75
C ILE A 521 0.19 6.51 -3.57
N LYS A 522 0.34 6.95 -2.32
CA LYS A 522 0.44 8.36 -1.95
C LYS A 522 1.90 8.78 -1.80
N TRP A 523 2.35 9.65 -2.68
CA TRP A 523 3.67 10.27 -2.69
C TRP A 523 3.61 11.59 -1.93
N LYS A 524 4.56 11.81 -1.02
CA LYS A 524 4.74 13.07 -0.30
C LYS A 524 6.04 13.71 -0.78
N ASP A 525 6.04 15.03 -0.95
CA ASP A 525 7.30 15.75 -1.18
C ASP A 525 8.17 15.73 0.10
N VAL A 526 9.42 15.27 -0.05
CA VAL A 526 10.43 15.17 1.03
C VAL A 526 11.68 16.00 0.68
N THR A 527 11.63 16.82 -0.37
CA THR A 527 12.82 17.56 -0.84
C THR A 527 13.32 18.57 0.20
N GLU A 528 12.43 19.30 0.87
CA GLU A 528 12.78 20.24 1.94
C GLU A 528 13.34 19.52 3.18
N GLU A 529 12.67 18.46 3.63
CA GLU A 529 13.10 17.65 4.77
C GLU A 529 14.50 17.07 4.52
N ARG A 530 14.77 16.53 3.32
CA ARG A 530 16.10 16.02 2.93
C ARG A 530 17.16 17.10 2.86
N LYS A 531 16.84 18.30 2.36
CA LYS A 531 17.79 19.44 2.32
C LYS A 531 18.19 19.86 3.73
N LEU A 532 17.23 19.97 4.65
CA LEU A 532 17.50 20.32 6.04
C LEU A 532 18.30 19.23 6.76
N GLN A 533 18.04 17.95 6.48
CA GLN A 533 18.85 16.85 7.02
C GLN A 533 20.30 16.93 6.55
N ARG A 534 20.56 17.12 5.25
CA ARG A 534 21.92 17.27 4.73
C ARG A 534 22.65 18.46 5.32
N LEU A 535 21.99 19.62 5.43
CA LEU A 535 22.59 20.80 6.05
C LEU A 535 22.96 20.54 7.50
N LYS A 536 22.10 19.85 8.28
CA LYS A 536 22.40 19.46 9.66
C LYS A 536 23.56 18.48 9.75
N GLU A 537 23.63 17.50 8.86
CA GLU A 537 24.75 16.56 8.79
C GLU A 537 26.07 17.29 8.47
N GLU A 538 26.06 18.22 7.52
CA GLU A 538 27.21 19.07 7.18
C GLU A 538 27.62 19.99 8.36
N GLU A 539 26.66 20.57 9.07
CA GLU A 539 26.90 21.36 10.28
C GLU A 539 27.52 20.50 11.41
N GLU A 540 27.01 19.28 11.62
CA GLU A 540 27.56 18.36 12.61
C GLU A 540 28.99 17.92 12.24
N GLU A 541 29.24 17.62 10.97
CA GLU A 541 30.57 17.26 10.49
C GLU A 541 31.56 18.41 10.67
N THR A 542 31.19 19.63 10.28
CA THR A 542 32.05 20.82 10.44
C THR A 542 32.33 21.11 11.92
N LEU A 543 31.32 20.99 12.78
CA LEU A 543 31.48 21.16 14.23
C LEU A 543 32.38 20.08 14.83
N GLN A 544 32.25 18.82 14.42
CA GLN A 544 33.13 17.74 14.87
C GLN A 544 34.57 17.93 14.37
N GLN A 545 34.77 18.41 13.13
CA GLN A 545 36.09 18.74 12.61
C GLN A 545 36.73 19.89 13.39
N GLN A 546 35.96 20.93 13.71
CA GLN A 546 36.45 22.04 14.52
C GLN A 546 36.84 21.57 15.93
N LYS A 547 36.02 20.72 16.57
CA LYS A 547 36.37 20.10 17.86
C LYS A 547 37.65 19.27 17.79
N LEU A 548 37.84 18.51 16.72
CA LEU A 548 39.06 17.73 16.50
C LEU A 548 40.26 18.66 16.36
N ALA A 549 40.16 19.74 15.57
CA ALA A 549 41.21 20.73 15.42
C ALA A 549 41.55 21.40 16.77
N ASN A 550 40.54 21.75 17.57
CA ASN A 550 40.71 22.32 18.91
C ASN A 550 41.45 21.33 19.84
N TYR A 551 41.12 20.03 19.79
CA TYR A 551 41.83 19.03 20.59
C TYR A 551 43.28 18.83 20.14
N LEU A 552 43.56 18.94 18.84
CA LEU A 552 44.93 18.89 18.31
C LEU A 552 45.75 20.13 18.73
N GLN A 553 45.15 21.32 18.68
CA GLN A 553 45.81 22.56 19.12
C GLN A 553 46.08 22.56 20.62
N ASN A 554 45.14 22.06 21.43
CA ASN A 554 45.27 21.94 22.88
C ASN A 554 46.08 20.71 23.33
N ASP A 555 46.70 19.98 22.41
CA ASP A 555 47.51 18.78 22.69
C ASP A 555 46.76 17.66 23.47
N GLN A 556 45.44 17.64 23.43
CA GLN A 556 44.58 16.62 24.06
C GLN A 556 44.45 15.37 23.16
N LEU A 557 45.56 14.66 23.01
CA LEU A 557 45.72 13.56 22.05
C LEU A 557 44.74 12.39 22.26
N LEU A 558 44.36 12.07 23.50
CA LEU A 558 43.42 10.98 23.81
C LEU A 558 41.99 11.26 23.34
N LYS A 559 41.51 12.48 23.57
CA LYS A 559 40.17 12.91 23.13
C LYS A 559 40.14 13.11 21.62
N ALA A 560 41.22 13.64 21.05
CA ALA A 560 41.41 13.73 19.60
C ALA A 560 41.37 12.35 18.94
N LEU A 561 42.05 11.33 19.51
CA LEU A 561 42.06 9.96 18.98
C LEU A 561 40.66 9.34 18.97
N LYS A 562 39.91 9.46 20.07
CA LYS A 562 38.51 8.96 20.15
C LYS A 562 37.61 9.62 19.11
N LEU A 563 37.74 10.93 18.90
CA LEU A 563 36.95 11.69 17.93
C LEU A 563 37.37 11.38 16.49
N ALA A 564 38.67 11.25 16.22
CA ALA A 564 39.21 10.91 14.91
C ALA A 564 38.82 9.50 14.45
N LEU A 565 38.76 8.54 15.39
CA LEU A 565 38.23 7.19 15.14
C LEU A 565 36.72 7.18 14.95
N LYS A 566 35.98 8.13 15.54
CA LYS A 566 34.54 8.30 15.28
C LYS A 566 34.29 8.86 13.87
N LEU A 567 35.20 9.69 13.37
CA LEU A 567 35.14 10.34 12.05
C LEU A 567 35.82 9.53 10.93
N ASP A 568 36.36 8.33 11.22
CA ASP A 568 37.12 7.47 10.30
C ASP A 568 38.16 8.23 9.45
N ARG A 569 38.99 9.07 10.08
CA ARG A 569 40.05 9.84 9.41
C ARG A 569 41.45 9.23 9.63
N PRO A 570 41.90 8.26 8.81
CA PRO A 570 43.11 7.48 9.06
C PRO A 570 44.40 8.31 9.13
N LEU A 571 44.49 9.40 8.36
CA LEU A 571 45.68 10.26 8.35
C LEU A 571 45.80 11.10 9.63
N GLN A 572 44.67 11.55 10.19
CA GLN A 572 44.68 12.29 11.46
C GLN A 572 44.96 11.36 12.63
N VAL A 573 44.40 10.15 12.64
CA VAL A 573 44.73 9.13 13.66
C VAL A 573 46.22 8.82 13.64
N LEU A 574 46.84 8.68 12.45
CA LEU A 574 48.29 8.47 12.33
C LEU A 574 49.09 9.62 12.95
N LYS A 575 48.74 10.87 12.63
CA LYS A 575 49.43 12.05 13.18
C LYS A 575 49.31 12.11 14.70
N ILE A 576 48.14 11.76 15.25
CA ILE A 576 47.91 11.70 16.69
C ILE A 576 48.78 10.60 17.32
N VAL A 577 48.81 9.39 16.75
CA VAL A 577 49.62 8.28 17.26
C VAL A 577 51.11 8.60 17.20
N GLN A 578 51.60 9.21 16.11
CA GLN A 578 52.98 9.69 16.02
C GLN A 578 53.28 10.80 17.04
N GLY A 579 52.33 11.69 17.29
CA GLY A 579 52.43 12.72 18.34
C GLY A 579 52.58 12.10 19.74
N ILE A 580 51.83 11.03 20.03
CA ILE A 580 51.93 10.29 21.30
C ILE A 580 53.30 9.61 21.42
N ILE A 581 53.81 8.99 20.35
CA ILE A 581 55.14 8.35 20.34
C ILE A 581 56.25 9.36 20.61
N ARG A 582 56.16 10.58 20.04
CA ARG A 582 57.15 11.64 20.27
C ARG A 582 57.18 12.15 21.73
N LYS A 583 56.06 12.09 22.44
CA LYS A 583 55.95 12.51 23.84
C LYS A 583 56.40 11.43 24.84
N GLY A 584 56.58 10.18 24.41
CA GLY A 584 57.04 9.08 25.26
C GLY A 584 55.95 8.37 26.08
N ASP A 585 54.68 8.77 25.92
CA ASP A 585 53.54 8.22 26.66
C ASP A 585 53.02 6.90 26.04
N SER A 586 53.79 5.82 26.16
CA SER A 586 53.38 4.49 25.68
C SER A 586 52.24 3.87 26.53
N THR A 587 52.18 4.23 27.82
CA THR A 587 51.14 3.78 28.76
C THR A 587 49.79 4.46 28.50
N GLY A 588 49.79 5.76 28.18
CA GLY A 588 48.59 6.51 27.85
C GLY A 588 47.86 6.01 26.59
N LEU A 589 48.59 5.48 25.60
CA LEU A 589 48.01 4.87 24.40
C LEU A 589 47.31 3.55 24.72
N ALA A 590 47.91 2.71 25.58
CA ALA A 590 47.33 1.43 25.97
C ALA A 590 46.01 1.62 26.72
N ASP A 591 45.94 2.60 27.63
CA ASP A 591 44.71 2.91 28.37
C ASP A 591 43.64 3.57 27.48
N ALA A 592 44.06 4.31 26.45
CA ALA A 592 43.15 4.85 25.44
C ALA A 592 42.46 3.75 24.65
N VAL A 593 43.23 2.73 24.23
CA VAL A 593 42.75 1.61 23.41
C VAL A 593 41.85 0.68 24.23
N LYS A 594 42.18 0.44 25.51
CA LYS A 594 41.31 -0.31 26.44
C LYS A 594 39.92 0.32 26.57
N GLY A 595 39.84 1.65 26.57
CA GLY A 595 38.59 2.39 26.65
C GLY A 595 37.80 2.55 25.34
N LEU A 596 38.24 1.96 24.22
CA LEU A 596 37.54 2.04 22.92
C LEU A 596 36.47 0.97 22.78
N ARG A 597 35.43 1.29 22.00
CA ARG A 597 34.40 0.30 21.59
C ARG A 597 34.95 -0.65 20.53
N ASN A 598 34.38 -1.85 20.44
CA ASN A 598 34.80 -2.88 19.49
C ASN A 598 34.83 -2.39 18.02
N LEU A 599 33.86 -1.57 17.59
CA LEU A 599 33.85 -0.99 16.23
C LEU A 599 35.03 -0.04 15.98
N GLN A 600 35.43 0.75 16.99
CA GLN A 600 36.57 1.67 16.87
C GLN A 600 37.91 0.92 16.91
N LYS A 601 37.97 -0.21 17.63
CA LYS A 601 39.12 -1.13 17.60
C LYS A 601 39.27 -1.78 16.23
N GLU A 602 38.16 -2.12 15.55
CA GLU A 602 38.18 -2.63 14.18
C GLU A 602 38.67 -1.58 13.17
N SER A 603 38.16 -0.34 13.24
CA SER A 603 38.63 0.74 12.36
C SER A 603 40.10 1.09 12.62
N LEU A 604 40.54 1.08 13.88
CA LEU A 604 41.95 1.24 14.26
C LEU A 604 42.81 0.09 13.72
N LEU A 605 42.34 -1.16 13.78
CA LEU A 605 43.03 -2.33 13.22
C LEU A 605 43.22 -2.17 11.70
N LYS A 606 42.15 -1.81 10.97
CA LYS A 606 42.24 -1.53 9.52
C LYS A 606 43.18 -0.37 9.20
N CYS A 607 43.21 0.66 10.05
CA CYS A 607 44.18 1.75 9.90
C CYS A 607 45.61 1.26 10.14
N ALA A 608 45.84 0.43 11.15
CA ALA A 608 47.16 -0.09 11.50
C ALA A 608 47.71 -1.05 10.42
N THR A 609 46.88 -1.90 9.83
CA THR A 609 47.29 -2.75 8.70
C THR A 609 47.69 -1.91 7.49
N ASN A 610 46.92 -0.87 7.16
CA ASN A 610 47.26 0.06 6.08
C ASN A 610 48.58 0.80 6.35
N TRP A 611 48.84 1.23 7.59
CA TRP A 611 50.09 1.90 7.94
C TRP A 611 51.30 0.95 7.91
N ASN A 612 51.10 -0.33 8.20
CA ASN A 612 52.14 -1.35 8.22
C ASN A 612 52.73 -1.64 6.83
N THR A 613 51.98 -1.34 5.76
CA THR A 613 52.48 -1.43 4.38
C THR A 613 53.62 -0.45 4.10
N ASN A 614 53.70 0.67 4.84
CA ASN A 614 54.72 1.70 4.65
C ASN A 614 55.86 1.59 5.67
N GLY A 615 57.10 1.46 5.19
CA GLY A 615 58.29 1.33 6.04
C GLY A 615 58.60 2.53 6.94
N ARG A 616 58.05 3.73 6.67
CA ARG A 616 58.21 4.92 7.54
C ARG A 616 57.26 4.91 8.74
N ASN A 617 56.05 4.38 8.57
CA ASN A 617 55.00 4.38 9.60
C ASN A 617 54.93 3.05 10.37
N CYS A 618 55.87 2.14 10.10
CA CYS A 618 55.97 0.82 10.71
C CYS A 618 55.98 0.88 12.25
N GLN A 619 56.76 1.79 12.85
CA GLN A 619 56.88 1.84 14.31
C GLN A 619 55.53 2.14 15.00
N ALA A 620 54.75 3.08 14.45
CA ALA A 620 53.43 3.41 14.95
C ALA A 620 52.42 2.27 14.74
N ALA A 621 52.46 1.63 13.56
CA ALA A 621 51.60 0.51 13.22
C ALA A 621 51.86 -0.70 14.13
N GLN A 622 53.12 -1.06 14.38
CA GLN A 622 53.51 -2.21 15.20
C GLN A 622 53.16 -2.01 16.68
N LEU A 623 53.29 -0.80 17.21
CA LEU A 623 52.87 -0.50 18.59
C LEU A 623 51.36 -0.66 18.76
N VAL A 624 50.57 -0.14 17.83
CA VAL A 624 49.11 -0.29 17.84
C VAL A 624 48.70 -1.75 17.68
N LEU A 625 49.33 -2.49 16.76
CA LEU A 625 49.08 -3.92 16.57
C LEU A 625 49.42 -4.74 17.83
N ASN A 626 50.54 -4.46 18.50
CA ASN A 626 50.92 -5.16 19.73
C ASN A 626 49.88 -4.95 20.85
N ILE A 627 49.41 -3.71 21.02
CA ILE A 627 48.35 -3.39 22.00
C ILE A 627 47.05 -4.13 21.65
N LEU A 628 46.64 -4.12 20.38
CA LEU A 628 45.42 -4.83 19.95
C LEU A 628 45.54 -6.36 20.07
N ILE A 629 46.73 -6.95 19.84
CA ILE A 629 46.97 -8.39 19.97
C ILE A 629 46.92 -8.85 21.42
N THR A 630 47.49 -8.07 22.35
CA THR A 630 47.40 -8.38 23.79
C THR A 630 45.95 -8.33 24.28
N GLU A 631 45.13 -7.42 23.74
CA GLU A 631 43.68 -7.39 24.03
C GLU A 631 42.91 -8.54 23.37
N LEU A 632 43.27 -8.95 22.14
CA LEU A 632 42.72 -10.15 21.50
C LEU A 632 42.97 -11.41 22.36
N GLN A 633 44.17 -11.51 22.95
CA GLN A 633 44.52 -12.63 23.85
C GLN A 633 43.72 -12.61 25.16
N SER A 634 43.36 -11.42 25.66
CA SER A 634 42.52 -11.27 26.87
C SER A 634 41.04 -11.64 26.65
N GLY A 635 40.60 -11.82 25.40
CA GLY A 635 39.25 -12.31 25.06
C GLY A 635 38.16 -11.23 24.95
N ASP A 636 38.48 -9.97 25.28
CA ASP A 636 37.55 -8.83 25.25
C ASP A 636 37.15 -8.37 23.83
N PHE A 637 37.91 -8.80 22.82
CA PHE A 637 37.73 -8.36 21.43
C PHE A 637 37.57 -9.57 20.49
N LYS A 638 36.41 -9.66 19.83
CA LYS A 638 36.14 -10.65 18.77
C LYS A 638 35.54 -9.96 17.55
N PRO A 639 36.36 -9.43 16.63
CA PRO A 639 35.85 -8.84 15.41
C PRO A 639 35.50 -9.91 14.37
N VAL A 640 34.56 -9.58 13.50
CA VAL A 640 34.20 -10.39 12.33
C VAL A 640 35.26 -10.14 11.24
N GLY A 641 35.91 -11.19 10.74
CA GLY A 641 36.91 -11.08 9.65
C GLY A 641 38.37 -10.84 10.06
N LEU A 642 38.72 -11.06 11.33
CA LEU A 642 40.09 -10.90 11.87
C LEU A 642 41.16 -11.60 11.03
N SER A 643 40.89 -12.83 10.57
CA SER A 643 41.85 -13.67 9.83
C SER A 643 42.39 -12.96 8.60
N SER A 644 41.50 -12.43 7.75
CA SER A 644 41.89 -11.75 6.50
C SER A 644 42.78 -10.53 6.75
N THR A 645 42.46 -9.73 7.78
CA THR A 645 43.23 -8.51 8.10
C THR A 645 44.60 -8.82 8.71
N LEU A 646 44.70 -9.89 9.50
CA LEU A 646 45.96 -10.34 10.08
C LEU A 646 46.85 -11.01 9.03
N GLU A 647 46.29 -11.86 8.17
CA GLU A 647 47.00 -12.46 7.04
C GLU A 647 47.63 -11.40 6.13
N GLY A 648 46.93 -10.30 5.88
CA GLY A 648 47.47 -9.17 5.12
C GLY A 648 48.61 -8.42 5.83
N ALA A 649 48.67 -8.45 7.16
CA ALA A 649 49.68 -7.72 7.94
C ALA A 649 50.97 -8.53 8.18
N LEU A 650 50.89 -9.87 8.24
CA LEU A 650 52.00 -10.77 8.58
C LEU A 650 53.22 -10.66 7.63
N PRO A 651 53.08 -10.65 6.29
CA PRO A 651 54.25 -10.56 5.41
C PRO A 651 55.03 -9.24 5.59
N TYR A 652 54.32 -8.15 5.92
CA TYR A 652 54.94 -6.86 6.17
C TYR A 652 55.64 -6.83 7.52
N THR A 653 55.07 -7.43 8.57
CA THR A 653 55.72 -7.52 9.89
C THR A 653 57.02 -8.32 9.80
N GLU A 654 57.01 -9.46 9.10
CA GLU A 654 58.19 -10.30 8.85
C GLU A 654 59.28 -9.54 8.08
N ARG A 655 58.89 -8.78 7.05
CA ARG A 655 59.84 -7.95 6.29
C ARG A 655 60.50 -6.88 7.16
N HIS A 656 59.72 -6.20 8.01
CA HIS A 656 60.26 -5.19 8.94
C HIS A 656 61.13 -5.83 10.02
N PHE A 657 60.75 -7.01 10.51
CA PHE A 657 61.55 -7.78 11.47
C PHE A 657 62.90 -8.18 10.88
N LYS A 658 62.92 -8.72 9.65
CA LYS A 658 64.16 -9.06 8.93
C LYS A 658 65.08 -7.85 8.77
N ARG A 659 64.52 -6.68 8.46
CA ARG A 659 65.27 -5.42 8.38
C ARG A 659 65.88 -5.04 9.74
N LEU A 660 65.11 -5.17 10.83
CA LEU A 660 65.60 -4.91 12.19
C LEU A 660 66.72 -5.87 12.59
N THR A 661 66.62 -7.16 12.25
CA THR A 661 67.66 -8.15 12.55
C THR A 661 68.96 -7.85 11.80
N GLN A 662 68.89 -7.37 10.55
CA GLN A 662 70.07 -6.94 9.80
C GLN A 662 70.74 -5.72 10.44
N LEU A 663 69.96 -4.71 10.84
CA LEU A 663 70.50 -3.54 11.56
C LEU A 663 71.12 -3.92 12.90
N LEU A 664 70.58 -4.93 13.60
CA LEU A 664 71.16 -5.44 14.85
C LEU A 664 72.50 -6.14 14.59
N GLN A 665 72.62 -6.91 13.50
CA GLN A 665 73.90 -7.48 13.07
C GLN A 665 74.94 -6.38 12.74
N ASP A 666 74.52 -5.30 12.09
CA ASP A 666 75.40 -4.15 11.82
C ASP A 666 75.83 -3.43 13.12
N LEU A 667 74.94 -3.33 14.12
CA LEU A 667 75.30 -2.78 15.44
C LEU A 667 76.34 -3.63 16.17
N HIS A 668 76.31 -4.95 16.00
CA HIS A 668 77.35 -5.83 16.55
C HIS A 668 78.72 -5.56 15.94
N PHE A 669 78.78 -5.11 14.67
CA PHE A 669 80.03 -4.67 14.07
C PHE A 669 80.59 -3.43 14.80
N ILE A 670 79.73 -2.48 15.18
CA ILE A 670 80.15 -1.32 15.99
C ILE A 670 80.64 -1.79 17.36
N THR A 671 79.94 -2.72 18.00
CA THR A 671 80.37 -3.26 19.31
C THR A 671 81.72 -3.96 19.19
N TYR A 672 81.94 -4.69 18.11
CA TYR A 672 83.22 -5.31 17.77
C TYR A 672 84.32 -4.25 17.57
N THR A 673 84.06 -3.16 16.83
CA THR A 673 85.04 -2.07 16.68
C THR A 673 85.37 -1.38 18.00
N ILE A 674 84.39 -1.17 18.88
CA ILE A 674 84.61 -0.63 20.24
C ILE A 674 85.51 -1.58 21.04
N ASN A 675 85.26 -2.89 20.98
CA ASN A 675 86.09 -3.89 21.65
C ASN A 675 87.52 -3.92 21.09
N CYS A 676 87.70 -3.76 19.77
CA CYS A 676 89.02 -3.66 19.15
C CYS A 676 89.76 -2.36 19.51
N MET A 677 89.04 -1.26 19.77
CA MET A 677 89.62 0.02 20.22
C MET A 677 89.97 0.05 21.72
N GLN A 678 89.71 -1.01 22.49
CA GLN A 678 90.15 -1.15 23.89
C GLN A 678 91.22 -2.26 24.05
N PRO A 679 92.50 -2.06 23.65
CA PRO A 679 93.54 -3.08 23.82
C PRO A 679 94.04 -3.28 25.26
N HIS A 680 93.64 -2.45 26.23
CA HIS A 680 94.27 -2.41 27.57
C HIS A 680 93.47 -3.01 28.74
N ILE A 681 92.34 -3.68 28.49
CA ILE A 681 91.61 -4.40 29.55
C ILE A 681 91.33 -5.83 29.12
N LYS A 682 92.40 -6.63 29.01
CA LYS A 682 92.38 -8.10 29.11
C LYS A 682 93.80 -8.57 29.45
N ASN A 683 94.14 -8.41 30.73
CA ASN A 683 95.07 -9.23 31.51
C ASN A 683 95.24 -8.60 32.91
N VAL A 684 94.26 -8.84 33.79
CA VAL A 684 94.42 -9.22 35.22
C VAL A 684 93.22 -10.07 35.58
#